data_AF-A0A424YLU3-F1
#
_entry.id   AF-A0A424YLU3-F1
#
_cell.length_a   1.000
_cell.length_b   1.000
_cell.length_c   1.000
_cell.angle_alpha   90.00
_cell.angle_beta   90.00
_cell.angle_gamma   90.00
#
_symmetry.space_group_name_H-M   'P 1'
#
loop_
_entity.id
_entity.type
_entity.pdbx_description
1 polymer ?
#
loop_
_entity_poly.entity_id
_entity_poly.type
_entity_poly.pdbx_seq_one_letter_code
_entity_poly.pdbx_strand_id
1 'polypeptide(L)'
;MPEYAVPTDNYSLSTDPEWRNGSITMKQHQVPGCIIDFISLYCAGKSYRTVLYPWIDNPDILPDLWLDIPFEQRVAITNDDYADAPDGVRLIRGDSIQTLAGCSQFFDLILCFPPRETGVISGTLIAEDTSPIDIHDAAYTIVIFSAALRLQPKGALFAVVYPSFLTNGKHIHLLNRLGLFCEAALSIPQDGIPREMGKLPLLLIIRKGACDQLMAGELGPDRFRQEILLGNLATRTNGKKPELGIFVPSTSFRSLEEIRLDETIRRLAEEHGTAPVPFSGITKSISIGACGTLQDAGRRLYLPLSPDDPPVTTADDLTGMPDEAACILLRQSVADPAYLCHFFDTELGRAIRRRIMMRADADSDIRELLAETEIYLPPPQVQAEVIRIDTLIDTIMSRLSDIRKDLLEHPYSTQKALERLEQLKGDDSVADWIEELPFPLASILWAYIAESSPSKKVAHLFHFFEAAAELNSGILLSMLEPSARSGNVDLLDDNPAYRGIYLNATFRSWIILSRRAARLIRRESESLWRGDGELSFLIRANRDFLSMVTSKRLFALLDEVADLRNDWKGHGGIVGEKGYEERLGTLEIYLNRCRSILRDRFRDTVLIQPGAGTYRDGIFTYQVQVLTGSRHRFRRMTISTLMPLDTEKLYLYPREGGNPLELLPFFRLIIHPETRNPAWYFYNRMDGRDVRWVSYHYEAQPEFTEENEEVYTAMKTFGLILEEAPR
;
A
#
# COMPACT_ATOMS: atom_id res chain seq x y z
N MET A 1 25.22 -51.04 -1.57
CA MET A 1 23.77 -50.82 -1.44
C MET A 1 23.39 -51.16 -0.01
N PRO A 2 23.33 -50.16 0.87
CA PRO A 2 23.02 -50.35 2.28
C PRO A 2 21.53 -50.10 2.55
N GLU A 3 20.94 -50.97 3.36
CA GLU A 3 19.64 -50.77 4.01
C GLU A 3 19.88 -50.17 5.41
N TYR A 4 19.07 -49.15 5.70
CA TYR A 4 18.57 -48.72 7.01
C TYR A 4 19.51 -48.80 8.23
N ALA A 5 20.04 -47.64 8.60
CA ALA A 5 20.44 -47.34 9.96
C ALA A 5 19.82 -46.00 10.37
N VAL A 6 18.95 -46.03 11.39
CA VAL A 6 18.52 -44.86 12.15
C VAL A 6 19.50 -44.72 13.33
N PRO A 7 20.26 -43.63 13.44
CA PRO A 7 20.94 -43.29 14.68
C PRO A 7 20.11 -42.26 15.46
N THR A 8 19.68 -42.69 16.64
CA THR A 8 19.40 -41.83 17.79
C THR A 8 20.66 -41.06 18.15
N ASP A 9 20.63 -39.73 18.12
CA ASP A 9 21.69 -38.90 18.72
C ASP A 9 21.12 -37.98 19.81
N ASN A 10 21.69 -38.21 20.99
CA ASN A 10 21.60 -37.41 22.19
C ASN A 10 22.19 -36.00 21.92
N TYR A 11 21.44 -34.96 22.24
CA TYR A 11 22.05 -33.68 22.62
C TYR A 11 21.86 -33.47 24.12
N SER A 12 22.91 -33.81 24.85
CA SER A 12 23.14 -33.41 26.23
C SER A 12 23.16 -31.88 26.32
N LEU A 13 22.29 -31.32 27.18
CA LEU A 13 22.35 -29.93 27.61
C LEU A 13 23.68 -29.69 28.33
N SER A 14 24.60 -29.02 27.65
CA SER A 14 25.79 -28.42 28.24
C SER A 14 25.35 -27.25 29.11
N THR A 15 25.61 -27.37 30.41
CA THR A 15 25.57 -26.29 31.39
C THR A 15 26.91 -25.56 31.34
N ASP A 16 26.98 -24.42 30.66
CA ASP A 16 28.03 -23.42 30.93
C ASP A 16 27.48 -21.98 30.78
N PRO A 17 27.72 -21.07 31.75
CA PRO A 17 27.04 -19.78 31.83
C PRO A 17 27.93 -18.62 31.36
N GLU A 18 28.04 -18.38 30.05
CA GLU A 18 28.77 -17.21 29.50
C GLU A 18 28.03 -16.50 28.35
N TRP A 19 26.74 -16.18 28.52
CA TRP A 19 25.97 -15.34 27.58
C TRP A 19 25.21 -14.17 28.24
N ARG A 20 25.64 -13.72 29.43
CA ARG A 20 25.20 -12.43 29.99
C ARG A 20 26.21 -11.35 29.65
N ASN A 21 26.10 -10.77 28.45
CA ASN A 21 26.38 -9.35 28.15
C ASN A 21 26.32 -9.16 26.64
N GLY A 22 25.20 -8.61 26.16
CA GLY A 22 25.00 -8.34 24.74
C GLY A 22 23.59 -8.61 24.24
N SER A 23 22.56 -8.51 25.08
CA SER A 23 21.20 -8.38 24.57
C SER A 23 21.01 -6.94 24.11
N ILE A 24 20.94 -6.77 22.78
CA ILE A 24 20.22 -5.64 22.19
C ILE A 24 18.75 -5.85 22.62
N THR A 25 18.38 -5.31 23.77
CA THR A 25 16.99 -5.16 24.19
C THR A 25 16.42 -4.05 23.31
N MET A 26 15.96 -4.40 22.10
CA MET A 26 15.09 -3.50 21.34
C MET A 26 13.91 -3.12 22.25
N LYS A 27 13.64 -1.82 22.39
CA LYS A 27 12.49 -1.28 23.14
C LYS A 27 11.17 -1.83 22.55
N GLN A 28 10.71 -2.98 23.03
CA GLN A 28 9.58 -3.72 22.44
C GLN A 28 8.18 -3.31 22.97
N HIS A 29 8.06 -2.25 23.78
CA HIS A 29 6.81 -1.89 24.48
C HIS A 29 6.46 -0.39 24.39
N GLN A 30 6.69 0.29 23.28
CA GLN A 30 6.29 1.69 23.15
C GLN A 30 4.91 1.80 22.50
N VAL A 31 3.91 2.26 23.28
CA VAL A 31 2.60 2.64 22.74
C VAL A 31 2.79 3.89 21.87
N PRO A 32 2.30 3.90 20.62
CA PRO A 32 2.43 5.06 19.74
C PRO A 32 1.85 6.33 20.38
N GLY A 33 2.58 7.45 20.29
CA GLY A 33 2.16 8.73 20.88
C GLY A 33 0.78 9.19 20.40
N CYS A 34 0.39 8.87 19.16
CA CYS A 34 -0.94 9.20 18.63
C CYS A 34 -2.10 8.60 19.44
N ILE A 35 -1.88 7.44 20.10
CA ILE A 35 -2.88 6.80 20.97
C ILE A 35 -3.04 7.62 22.25
N ILE A 36 -1.91 8.03 22.85
CA ILE A 36 -1.89 8.84 24.08
C ILE A 36 -2.51 10.21 23.83
N ASP A 37 -2.19 10.85 22.69
CA ASP A 37 -2.79 12.12 22.27
C ASP A 37 -4.30 11.98 22.09
N PHE A 38 -4.75 10.94 21.39
CA PHE A 38 -6.17 10.71 21.15
C PHE A 38 -6.94 10.45 22.44
N ILE A 39 -6.41 9.64 23.35
CA ILE A 39 -7.03 9.38 24.66
C ILE A 39 -7.08 10.67 25.50
N SER A 40 -6.02 11.47 25.47
CA SER A 40 -5.98 12.77 26.16
C SER A 40 -7.06 13.71 25.64
N LEU A 41 -7.23 13.81 24.31
CA LEU A 41 -8.31 14.58 23.68
C LEU A 41 -9.69 14.01 24.03
N TYR A 42 -9.86 12.68 24.03
CA TYR A 42 -11.13 12.03 24.41
C TYR A 42 -11.53 12.35 25.86
N CYS A 43 -10.55 12.49 26.75
CA CYS A 43 -10.77 12.79 28.15
C CYS A 43 -10.88 14.30 28.43
N ALA A 44 -10.51 15.16 27.47
CA ALA A 44 -10.60 16.60 27.63
C ALA A 44 -12.05 17.02 27.94
N GLY A 45 -12.24 17.76 29.04
CA GLY A 45 -13.56 18.17 29.52
C GLY A 45 -14.35 17.10 30.28
N LYS A 46 -13.79 15.90 30.50
CA LYS A 46 -14.38 14.86 31.35
C LYS A 46 -13.80 14.92 32.76
N SER A 47 -14.62 14.68 33.77
CA SER A 47 -14.20 14.67 35.19
C SER A 47 -13.61 13.33 35.61
N TYR A 48 -12.67 12.78 34.84
CA TYR A 48 -12.01 11.52 35.17
C TYR A 48 -10.97 11.75 36.27
N ARG A 49 -11.06 10.98 37.36
CA ARG A 49 -10.23 11.11 38.56
C ARG A 49 -9.36 9.88 38.80
N THR A 50 -9.78 8.73 38.29
CA THR A 50 -9.13 7.44 38.55
C THR A 50 -8.74 6.75 37.25
N VAL A 51 -7.53 6.20 37.19
CA VAL A 51 -7.03 5.41 36.06
C VAL A 51 -6.46 4.07 36.51
N LEU A 52 -6.76 3.02 35.75
CA LEU A 52 -6.23 1.67 35.93
C LEU A 52 -5.44 1.21 34.71
N TYR A 53 -4.25 0.69 34.95
CA TYR A 53 -3.43 -0.08 34.01
C TYR A 53 -3.50 -1.55 34.45
N PRO A 54 -4.41 -2.37 33.87
CA PRO A 54 -4.76 -3.67 34.41
C PRO A 54 -3.71 -4.74 34.16
N TRP A 55 -2.72 -4.48 33.31
CA TRP A 55 -1.59 -5.36 33.03
C TRP A 55 -0.41 -4.51 32.53
N ILE A 56 0.70 -4.52 33.26
CA ILE A 56 1.97 -3.90 32.86
C ILE A 56 3.12 -4.86 33.13
N ASP A 57 3.86 -5.23 32.08
CA ASP A 57 5.03 -6.12 32.18
C ASP A 57 6.25 -5.39 32.74
N ASN A 58 6.45 -4.14 32.36
CA ASN A 58 7.54 -3.29 32.86
C ASN A 58 6.98 -1.94 33.33
N PRO A 59 6.90 -1.68 34.65
CA PRO A 59 6.41 -0.41 35.19
C PRO A 59 7.16 0.84 34.74
N ASP A 60 8.40 0.72 34.24
CA ASP A 60 9.17 1.84 33.70
C ASP A 60 8.54 2.49 32.46
N ILE A 61 7.61 1.80 31.78
CA ILE A 61 6.90 2.36 30.62
C ILE A 61 5.75 3.28 31.02
N LEU A 62 5.33 3.26 32.29
CA LEU A 62 4.16 4.01 32.74
C LEU A 62 4.28 5.53 32.51
N PRO A 63 5.44 6.18 32.72
CA PRO A 63 5.64 7.59 32.36
C PRO A 63 5.34 7.91 30.89
N ASP A 64 5.67 7.01 29.97
CA ASP A 64 5.38 7.18 28.54
C ASP A 64 3.87 7.05 28.22
N LEU A 65 3.10 6.46 29.14
CA LEU A 65 1.64 6.32 29.06
C LEU A 65 0.89 7.39 29.87
N TRP A 66 1.60 8.38 30.40
CA TRP A 66 0.96 9.44 31.17
C TRP A 66 0.16 10.36 30.25
N LEU A 67 -1.12 10.45 30.56
CA LEU A 67 -1.99 11.46 29.98
C LEU A 67 -1.78 12.78 30.73
N ASP A 68 -1.93 13.90 30.02
CA ASP A 68 -1.96 15.26 30.58
C ASP A 68 -3.26 15.52 31.36
N ILE A 69 -3.54 14.64 32.33
CA ILE A 69 -4.74 14.61 33.15
C ILE A 69 -4.32 14.40 34.61
N PRO A 70 -4.76 15.29 35.53
CA PRO A 70 -4.46 15.16 36.95
C PRO A 70 -5.37 14.11 37.59
N PHE A 71 -5.01 12.83 37.44
CA PHE A 71 -5.68 11.74 38.16
C PHE A 71 -5.39 11.83 39.66
N GLU A 72 -6.44 11.76 40.48
CA GLU A 72 -6.35 11.63 41.94
C GLU A 72 -5.74 10.28 42.34
N GLN A 73 -5.98 9.24 41.53
CA GLN A 73 -5.43 7.90 41.76
C GLN A 73 -5.02 7.23 40.46
N ARG A 74 -3.77 6.76 40.40
CA ARG A 74 -3.24 5.91 39.33
C ARG A 74 -2.96 4.53 39.92
N VAL A 75 -3.53 3.49 39.34
CA VAL A 75 -3.33 2.10 39.78
C VAL A 75 -2.77 1.28 38.63
N ALA A 76 -1.73 0.49 38.88
CA ALA A 76 -1.18 -0.45 37.91
C ALA A 76 -1.08 -1.85 38.52
N ILE A 77 -1.32 -2.88 37.72
CA ILE A 77 -1.13 -4.28 38.11
C ILE A 77 0.05 -4.84 37.33
N THR A 78 0.99 -5.49 38.02
CA THR A 78 2.15 -6.13 37.40
C THR A 78 2.40 -7.52 37.98
N ASN A 79 2.86 -8.43 37.13
CA ASN A 79 3.35 -9.74 37.54
C ASN A 79 4.84 -9.69 37.95
N ASP A 80 5.52 -8.54 37.77
CA ASP A 80 6.90 -8.38 38.20
C ASP A 80 6.97 -8.07 39.70
N ASP A 81 7.36 -9.09 40.47
CA ASP A 81 7.53 -8.98 41.92
C ASP A 81 8.63 -7.99 42.33
N TYR A 82 9.55 -7.66 41.43
CA TYR A 82 10.76 -6.87 41.69
C TYR A 82 10.69 -5.44 41.16
N ALA A 83 9.66 -5.07 40.42
CA ALA A 83 9.55 -3.74 39.87
C ALA A 83 9.22 -2.68 40.94
N ASP A 84 9.90 -1.53 40.85
CA ASP A 84 9.60 -0.37 41.67
C ASP A 84 8.38 0.39 41.12
N ALA A 85 7.61 1.01 42.02
CA ALA A 85 6.48 1.83 41.62
C ALA A 85 6.95 3.22 41.18
N PRO A 86 6.60 3.68 39.97
CA PRO A 86 6.82 5.07 39.59
C PRO A 86 6.11 6.04 40.53
N ASP A 87 6.65 7.24 40.69
CA ASP A 87 6.07 8.27 41.55
C ASP A 87 4.61 8.54 41.18
N GLY A 88 3.74 8.54 42.20
CA GLY A 88 2.30 8.80 42.03
C GLY A 88 1.47 7.62 41.51
N VAL A 89 2.05 6.42 41.38
CA VAL A 89 1.32 5.20 40.98
C VAL A 89 1.24 4.19 42.13
N ARG A 90 0.03 3.71 42.41
CA ARG A 90 -0.18 2.55 43.29
C ARG A 90 0.01 1.27 42.48
N LEU A 91 1.16 0.63 42.64
CA LEU A 91 1.49 -0.65 42.02
C LEU A 91 0.92 -1.82 42.86
N ILE A 92 0.14 -2.70 42.22
CA ILE A 92 -0.36 -3.95 42.80
C ILE A 92 0.40 -5.09 42.13
N ARG A 93 1.05 -5.93 42.94
CA ARG A 93 1.82 -7.08 42.46
C ARG A 93 0.97 -8.35 42.52
N GLY A 94 0.94 -9.09 41.42
CA GLY A 94 0.25 -10.36 41.30
C GLY A 94 -0.53 -10.49 40.00
N ASP A 95 -1.08 -11.69 39.80
CA ASP A 95 -1.82 -12.04 38.59
C ASP A 95 -2.98 -11.07 38.32
N SER A 96 -3.01 -10.54 37.10
CA SER A 96 -3.97 -9.51 36.69
C SER A 96 -5.42 -10.01 36.79
N ILE A 97 -5.69 -11.27 36.43
CA ILE A 97 -7.04 -11.83 36.41
C ILE A 97 -7.54 -12.05 37.84
N GLN A 98 -6.72 -12.66 38.70
CA GLN A 98 -7.06 -12.87 40.11
C GLN A 98 -7.25 -11.53 40.84
N THR A 99 -6.37 -10.56 40.58
CA THR A 99 -6.44 -9.22 41.19
C THR A 99 -7.72 -8.50 40.78
N LEU A 100 -8.09 -8.54 39.49
CA LEU A 100 -9.32 -7.94 39.00
C LEU A 100 -10.57 -8.64 39.52
N ALA A 101 -10.55 -9.96 39.69
CA ALA A 101 -11.65 -10.73 40.28
C ALA A 101 -11.93 -10.31 41.73
N GLY A 102 -10.88 -10.10 42.52
CA GLY A 102 -10.98 -9.64 43.92
C GLY A 102 -11.15 -8.12 44.10
N CYS A 103 -11.09 -7.33 43.03
CA CYS A 103 -11.14 -5.87 43.10
C CYS A 103 -12.57 -5.35 43.33
N SER A 104 -12.80 -4.52 44.34
CA SER A 104 -14.08 -3.83 44.55
C SER A 104 -14.07 -2.37 44.05
N GLN A 105 -12.93 -1.87 43.59
CA GLN A 105 -12.77 -0.49 43.13
C GLN A 105 -13.25 -0.36 41.67
N PHE A 106 -13.88 0.77 41.36
CA PHE A 106 -14.27 1.16 40.01
C PHE A 106 -13.46 2.36 39.53
N PHE A 107 -13.22 2.43 38.22
CA PHE A 107 -12.32 3.39 37.58
C PHE A 107 -13.02 4.19 36.49
N ASP A 108 -12.65 5.46 36.33
CA ASP A 108 -13.16 6.33 35.27
C ASP A 108 -12.51 5.98 33.92
N LEU A 109 -11.22 5.65 33.94
CA LEU A 109 -10.43 5.30 32.77
C LEU A 109 -9.66 4.00 33.00
N ILE A 110 -9.67 3.13 32.00
CA ILE A 110 -8.87 1.91 32.00
C ILE A 110 -8.07 1.83 30.71
N LEU A 111 -6.76 1.65 30.82
CA LEU A 111 -5.83 1.61 29.68
C LEU A 111 -5.20 0.23 29.59
N CYS A 112 -5.67 -0.58 28.64
CA CYS A 112 -5.26 -1.96 28.47
C CYS A 112 -4.38 -2.10 27.22
N PHE A 113 -3.07 -2.19 27.42
CA PHE A 113 -2.07 -2.40 26.37
C PHE A 113 -1.34 -3.71 26.65
N PRO A 114 -1.99 -4.86 26.43
CA PRO A 114 -1.47 -6.16 26.87
C PRO A 114 -0.22 -6.56 26.09
N PRO A 115 0.63 -7.43 26.68
CA PRO A 115 1.80 -7.97 25.99
C PRO A 115 1.45 -8.92 24.85
N ARG A 116 2.41 -9.11 23.93
CA ARG A 116 2.18 -9.69 22.59
C ARG A 116 1.83 -11.18 22.57
N GLU A 117 2.29 -11.97 23.53
CA GLU A 117 2.06 -13.42 23.56
C GLU A 117 1.47 -13.84 24.89
N THR A 118 0.16 -14.09 24.90
CA THR A 118 -0.50 -14.72 26.05
C THR A 118 -1.13 -16.03 25.61
N GLY A 119 -0.83 -17.12 26.32
CA GLY A 119 -1.48 -18.39 26.11
C GLY A 119 -3.01 -18.30 26.27
N VAL A 120 -3.71 -19.29 25.70
CA VAL A 120 -5.14 -19.48 25.94
C VAL A 120 -5.33 -20.04 27.34
N ILE A 121 -6.18 -19.41 28.13
CA ILE A 121 -6.48 -19.81 29.51
C ILE A 121 -8.00 -19.80 29.73
N SER A 122 -8.42 -20.41 30.83
CA SER A 122 -9.80 -20.32 31.29
C SER A 122 -9.93 -19.30 32.41
N GLY A 123 -11.01 -18.53 32.37
CA GLY A 123 -11.38 -17.59 33.42
C GLY A 123 -12.89 -17.56 33.63
N THR A 124 -13.32 -16.91 34.71
CA THR A 124 -14.74 -16.72 35.01
C THR A 124 -15.01 -15.23 35.19
N LEU A 125 -15.97 -14.72 34.42
CA LEU A 125 -16.41 -13.33 34.47
C LEU A 125 -17.68 -13.24 35.32
N ILE A 126 -17.72 -12.28 36.24
CA ILE A 126 -18.85 -12.06 37.15
C ILE A 126 -19.25 -10.59 37.05
N ALA A 127 -20.33 -10.29 36.32
CA ALA A 127 -20.95 -8.97 36.31
C ALA A 127 -22.11 -8.90 37.31
N GLU A 128 -22.40 -7.70 37.80
CA GLU A 128 -23.58 -7.43 38.64
C GLU A 128 -24.84 -7.93 37.92
N ASP A 129 -25.65 -8.73 38.61
CA ASP A 129 -26.93 -9.28 38.12
C ASP A 129 -26.85 -10.29 36.95
N THR A 130 -25.69 -10.90 36.71
CA THR A 130 -25.53 -12.00 35.73
C THR A 130 -24.98 -13.27 36.37
N SER A 131 -25.37 -14.43 35.84
CA SER A 131 -24.73 -15.70 36.22
C SER A 131 -23.25 -15.69 35.80
N PRO A 132 -22.35 -16.33 36.58
CA PRO A 132 -20.95 -16.45 36.19
C PRO A 132 -20.81 -16.98 34.76
N ILE A 133 -19.95 -16.33 33.96
CA ILE A 133 -19.70 -16.70 32.58
C ILE A 133 -18.28 -17.25 32.49
N ASP A 134 -18.17 -18.55 32.22
CA ASP A 134 -16.87 -19.15 31.92
C ASP A 134 -16.43 -18.78 30.50
N ILE A 135 -15.18 -18.38 30.38
CA ILE A 135 -14.54 -17.98 29.13
C ILE A 135 -13.25 -18.77 28.96
N HIS A 136 -13.00 -19.25 27.75
CA HIS A 136 -11.76 -19.89 27.33
C HIS A 136 -11.22 -19.13 26.13
N ASP A 137 -10.19 -18.32 26.35
CA ASP A 137 -9.67 -17.37 25.35
C ASP A 137 -8.24 -16.95 25.71
N ALA A 138 -7.62 -16.09 24.88
CA ALA A 138 -6.33 -15.50 25.19
C ALA A 138 -6.37 -14.75 26.54
N ALA A 139 -5.31 -14.81 27.33
CA ALA A 139 -5.28 -14.17 28.65
C ALA A 139 -5.56 -12.66 28.57
N TYR A 140 -5.05 -11.98 27.54
CA TYR A 140 -5.32 -10.56 27.34
C TYR A 140 -6.82 -10.26 27.12
N THR A 141 -7.53 -11.12 26.39
CA THR A 141 -8.99 -11.02 26.18
C THR A 141 -9.70 -11.07 27.52
N ILE A 142 -9.34 -12.01 28.38
CA ILE A 142 -9.94 -12.19 29.71
C ILE A 142 -9.65 -10.98 30.60
N VAL A 143 -8.45 -10.41 30.54
CA VAL A 143 -8.11 -9.18 31.28
C VAL A 143 -8.90 -7.98 30.78
N ILE A 144 -9.09 -7.80 29.47
CA ILE A 144 -9.93 -6.73 28.91
C ILE A 144 -11.35 -6.82 29.48
N PHE A 145 -11.97 -8.02 29.45
CA PHE A 145 -13.31 -8.21 30.01
C PHE A 145 -13.35 -7.98 31.52
N SER A 146 -12.41 -8.55 32.27
CA SER A 146 -12.35 -8.43 33.73
C SER A 146 -12.15 -6.97 34.15
N ALA A 147 -11.33 -6.21 33.43
CA ALA A 147 -11.11 -4.81 33.68
C ALA A 147 -12.33 -3.97 33.28
N ALA A 148 -12.98 -4.26 32.14
CA ALA A 148 -14.18 -3.55 31.70
C ALA A 148 -15.32 -3.59 32.74
N LEU A 149 -15.44 -4.69 33.51
CA LEU A 149 -16.40 -4.80 34.61
C LEU A 149 -16.14 -3.81 35.75
N ARG A 150 -14.92 -3.31 35.89
CA ARG A 150 -14.50 -2.30 36.87
C ARG A 150 -14.67 -0.87 36.36
N LEU A 151 -15.36 -0.64 35.24
CA LEU A 151 -15.66 0.72 34.77
C LEU A 151 -16.74 1.42 35.62
N GLN A 152 -16.57 2.71 35.86
CA GLN A 152 -17.65 3.59 36.31
C GLN A 152 -18.73 3.74 35.22
N PRO A 153 -19.98 4.10 35.55
CA PRO A 153 -21.07 4.25 34.56
C PRO A 153 -20.76 5.21 33.40
N LYS A 154 -19.98 6.26 33.64
CA LYS A 154 -19.55 7.21 32.60
C LYS A 154 -18.11 6.98 32.11
N GLY A 155 -17.44 5.95 32.63
CA GLY A 155 -16.06 5.65 32.31
C GLY A 155 -15.88 5.07 30.90
N ALA A 156 -14.61 4.93 30.52
CA ALA A 156 -14.22 4.30 29.26
C ALA A 156 -13.00 3.40 29.45
N LEU A 157 -12.99 2.27 28.75
CA LEU A 157 -11.82 1.42 28.62
C LEU A 157 -11.26 1.54 27.21
N PHE A 158 -9.96 1.75 27.12
CA PHE A 158 -9.20 1.70 25.88
C PHE A 158 -8.41 0.40 25.84
N ALA A 159 -8.51 -0.34 24.74
CA ALA A 159 -7.74 -1.56 24.52
C ALA A 159 -7.11 -1.57 23.14
N VAL A 160 -5.84 -1.95 23.06
CA VAL A 160 -5.21 -2.30 21.78
C VAL A 160 -5.40 -3.80 21.57
N VAL A 161 -6.04 -4.17 20.48
CA VAL A 161 -6.33 -5.57 20.11
C VAL A 161 -6.07 -5.78 18.61
N TYR A 162 -6.13 -7.03 18.16
CA TYR A 162 -6.14 -7.36 16.74
C TYR A 162 -7.56 -7.60 16.22
N PRO A 163 -7.79 -7.54 14.90
CA PRO A 163 -9.14 -7.72 14.33
C PRO A 163 -9.78 -9.07 14.66
N SER A 164 -8.98 -10.10 14.95
CA SER A 164 -9.43 -11.40 15.48
C SER A 164 -10.32 -11.26 16.73
N PHE A 165 -10.14 -10.20 17.53
CA PHE A 165 -11.00 -9.91 18.68
C PHE A 165 -12.45 -9.60 18.27
N LEU A 166 -12.69 -8.98 17.11
CA LEU A 166 -14.04 -8.59 16.67
C LEU A 166 -14.61 -9.56 15.62
N THR A 167 -13.77 -10.41 15.03
CA THR A 167 -14.18 -11.47 14.11
C THR A 167 -15.30 -12.34 14.69
N ASN A 168 -16.28 -12.67 13.85
CA ASN A 168 -17.43 -13.56 14.14
C ASN A 168 -18.38 -13.09 15.25
N GLY A 169 -18.22 -11.87 15.78
CA GLY A 169 -19.15 -11.28 16.75
C GLY A 169 -19.17 -11.93 18.15
N LYS A 170 -18.39 -12.99 18.40
CA LYS A 170 -18.33 -13.71 19.69
C LYS A 170 -18.10 -12.76 20.87
N HIS A 171 -17.09 -11.90 20.78
CA HIS A 171 -16.74 -10.96 21.83
C HIS A 171 -17.71 -9.78 21.93
N ILE A 172 -18.32 -9.36 20.81
CA ILE A 172 -19.41 -8.37 20.82
C ILE A 172 -20.62 -8.90 21.58
N HIS A 173 -21.03 -10.15 21.34
CA HIS A 173 -22.11 -10.79 22.08
C HIS A 173 -21.79 -10.91 23.58
N LEU A 174 -20.54 -11.23 23.92
CA LEU A 174 -20.10 -11.29 25.31
C LEU A 174 -20.12 -9.91 25.99
N LEU A 175 -19.65 -8.85 25.33
CA LEU A 175 -19.76 -7.48 25.83
C LEU A 175 -21.23 -7.14 26.16
N ASN A 176 -22.14 -7.40 25.21
CA ASN A 176 -23.56 -7.12 25.40
C ASN A 176 -24.17 -7.88 26.58
N ARG A 177 -23.79 -9.15 26.78
CA ARG A 177 -24.22 -9.96 27.93
C ARG A 177 -23.74 -9.41 29.27
N LEU A 178 -22.60 -8.69 29.28
CA LEU A 178 -22.01 -8.08 30.47
C LEU A 178 -22.48 -6.63 30.68
N GLY A 179 -23.46 -6.13 29.91
CA GLY A 179 -23.92 -4.75 29.97
C GLY A 179 -22.87 -3.74 29.47
N LEU A 180 -22.01 -4.18 28.55
CA LEU A 180 -20.96 -3.39 27.93
C LEU A 180 -21.21 -3.32 26.42
N PHE A 181 -20.66 -2.31 25.77
CA PHE A 181 -20.63 -2.22 24.31
C PHE A 181 -19.31 -1.62 23.82
N CYS A 182 -18.96 -1.93 22.56
CA CYS A 182 -17.86 -1.28 21.86
C CYS A 182 -18.37 0.00 21.20
N GLU A 183 -17.93 1.16 21.69
CA GLU A 183 -18.30 2.48 21.19
C GLU A 183 -17.58 2.80 19.87
N ALA A 184 -16.29 2.46 19.78
CA ALA A 184 -15.49 2.64 18.57
C ALA A 184 -14.41 1.56 18.42
N ALA A 185 -14.06 1.27 17.17
CA ALA A 185 -12.94 0.45 16.76
C ALA A 185 -12.10 1.21 15.72
N LEU A 186 -10.94 1.71 16.12
CA LEU A 186 -10.08 2.56 15.29
C LEU A 186 -8.85 1.79 14.83
N SER A 187 -8.68 1.60 13.52
CA SER A 187 -7.47 1.00 12.97
C SER A 187 -6.26 1.91 13.19
N ILE A 188 -5.14 1.33 13.62
CA ILE A 188 -3.89 2.04 13.87
C ILE A 188 -2.91 1.71 12.74
N PRO A 189 -2.73 2.59 11.75
CA PRO A 189 -1.88 2.35 10.58
C PRO A 189 -0.39 2.63 10.86
N GLN A 190 -0.06 3.24 12.01
CA GLN A 190 1.31 3.63 12.35
C GLN A 190 2.18 2.45 12.77
N ASP A 191 3.46 2.55 12.45
CA ASP A 191 4.50 1.64 12.91
C ASP A 191 4.71 1.76 14.43
N GLY A 192 5.09 0.66 15.08
CA GLY A 192 5.32 0.58 16.53
C GLY A 192 4.50 -0.49 17.24
N ILE A 193 3.34 -0.85 16.68
CA ILE A 193 2.59 -2.05 17.07
C ILE A 193 2.66 -3.02 15.88
N PRO A 194 3.17 -4.24 16.07
CA PRO A 194 3.32 -5.19 14.96
C PRO A 194 1.93 -5.63 14.51
N ARG A 195 1.85 -6.19 13.31
CA ARG A 195 0.60 -6.71 12.76
C ARG A 195 0.48 -8.20 13.11
N GLU A 196 -0.74 -8.67 13.32
CA GLU A 196 -1.03 -10.10 13.48
C GLU A 196 -1.55 -10.63 12.13
N MET A 197 -0.84 -11.57 11.51
CA MET A 197 -1.21 -12.13 10.20
C MET A 197 -1.46 -11.03 9.13
N GLY A 198 -0.68 -9.95 9.18
CA GLY A 198 -0.79 -8.78 8.31
C GLY A 198 -1.96 -7.82 8.56
N LYS A 199 -2.82 -8.12 9.52
CA LYS A 199 -3.96 -7.26 9.89
C LYS A 199 -3.52 -6.14 10.84
N LEU A 200 -4.05 -4.93 10.61
CA LEU A 200 -3.77 -3.75 11.42
C LEU A 200 -4.36 -3.88 12.84
N PRO A 201 -3.61 -3.49 13.89
CA PRO A 201 -4.16 -3.42 15.24
C PRO A 201 -5.28 -2.37 15.33
N LEU A 202 -6.16 -2.56 16.31
CA LEU A 202 -7.32 -1.72 16.59
C LEU A 202 -7.22 -1.13 17.99
N LEU A 203 -7.49 0.16 18.12
CA LEU A 203 -7.84 0.79 19.38
C LEU A 203 -9.34 0.68 19.59
N LEU A 204 -9.77 -0.09 20.59
CA LEU A 204 -11.16 -0.19 21.01
C LEU A 204 -11.48 0.81 22.09
N ILE A 205 -12.69 1.35 22.05
CA ILE A 205 -13.31 2.09 23.15
C ILE A 205 -14.49 1.28 23.65
N ILE A 206 -14.44 0.82 24.91
CA ILE A 206 -15.50 0.01 25.54
C ILE A 206 -16.14 0.82 26.67
N ARG A 207 -17.48 0.76 26.75
CA ARG A 207 -18.27 1.49 27.75
C ARG A 207 -19.38 0.64 28.33
N LYS A 208 -19.89 1.05 29.49
CA LYS A 208 -21.12 0.51 30.08
C LYS A 208 -22.35 1.01 29.33
N GLY A 209 -23.31 0.12 29.10
CA GLY A 209 -24.55 0.37 28.37
C GLY A 209 -24.80 -0.63 27.26
N ALA A 210 -25.69 -0.28 26.33
CA ALA A 210 -25.99 -1.08 25.15
C ALA A 210 -25.99 -0.20 23.90
N CYS A 211 -25.40 -0.68 22.82
CA CYS A 211 -25.41 -0.03 21.52
C CYS A 211 -25.13 -1.06 20.42
N ASP A 212 -26.00 -1.13 19.41
CA ASP A 212 -25.90 -2.11 18.32
C ASP A 212 -24.96 -1.67 17.19
N GLN A 213 -24.43 -0.45 17.28
CA GLN A 213 -23.50 0.12 16.32
C GLN A 213 -22.21 0.56 16.99
N LEU A 214 -21.09 0.34 16.29
CA LEU A 214 -19.79 0.89 16.67
C LEU A 214 -19.33 1.88 15.59
N MET A 215 -18.50 2.84 15.98
CA MET A 215 -17.82 3.71 15.03
C MET A 215 -16.52 3.04 14.55
N ALA A 216 -16.43 2.76 13.26
CA ALA A 216 -15.21 2.31 12.60
C ALA A 216 -14.45 3.52 12.04
N GLY A 217 -13.15 3.62 12.31
CA GLY A 217 -12.32 4.72 11.82
C GLY A 217 -10.84 4.36 11.77
N GLU A 218 -9.98 5.30 11.40
CA GLU A 218 -8.53 5.12 11.43
C GLU A 218 -7.88 6.23 12.24
N LEU A 219 -7.05 5.84 13.21
CA LEU A 219 -6.34 6.72 14.10
C LEU A 219 -4.97 7.07 13.51
N GLY A 220 -4.76 8.35 13.20
CA GLY A 220 -3.45 8.88 12.78
C GLY A 220 -2.86 9.86 13.80
N PRO A 221 -1.64 10.36 13.56
CA PRO A 221 -1.00 11.36 14.41
C PRO A 221 -1.58 12.77 14.23
N ASP A 222 -2.38 13.00 13.20
CA ASP A 222 -2.95 14.31 12.92
C ASP A 222 -4.02 14.70 13.95
N ARG A 223 -3.71 15.71 14.76
CA ARG A 223 -4.59 16.18 15.84
C ARG A 223 -5.95 16.65 15.34
N PHE A 224 -6.03 17.36 14.21
CA PHE A 224 -7.31 17.84 13.68
C PHE A 224 -8.23 16.67 13.28
N ARG A 225 -7.66 15.61 12.70
CA ARG A 225 -8.38 14.38 12.37
C ARG A 225 -8.86 13.64 13.61
N GLN A 226 -8.04 13.60 14.67
CA GLN A 226 -8.47 13.06 15.96
C GLN A 226 -9.65 13.83 16.54
N GLU A 227 -9.63 15.17 16.48
CA GLU A 227 -10.75 16.01 16.92
C GLU A 227 -12.02 15.76 16.10
N ILE A 228 -11.90 15.51 14.79
CA ILE A 228 -13.05 15.13 13.94
C ILE A 228 -13.60 13.77 14.30
N LEU A 229 -12.75 12.77 14.51
CA LEU A 229 -13.17 11.44 14.96
C LEU A 229 -13.94 11.53 16.28
N LEU A 230 -13.42 12.31 17.24
CA LEU A 230 -14.08 12.53 18.53
C LEU A 230 -15.38 13.31 18.38
N GLY A 231 -15.42 14.31 17.50
CA GLY A 231 -16.63 15.05 17.17
C GLY A 231 -17.71 14.11 16.63
N ASN A 232 -17.39 13.33 15.60
CA ASN A 232 -18.28 12.34 14.99
C ASN A 232 -18.74 11.26 15.98
N LEU A 233 -17.85 10.83 16.88
CA LEU A 233 -18.18 9.89 17.93
C LEU A 233 -19.20 10.47 18.92
N ALA A 234 -18.99 11.72 19.35
CA ALA A 234 -19.83 12.41 20.31
C ALA A 234 -21.22 12.76 19.74
N THR A 235 -21.29 13.18 18.47
CA THR A 235 -22.55 13.52 17.78
C THR A 235 -23.23 12.32 17.13
N ARG A 236 -22.56 11.16 17.09
CA ARG A 236 -22.98 9.95 16.36
C ARG A 236 -23.29 10.22 14.88
N THR A 237 -22.43 10.99 14.22
CA THR A 237 -22.57 11.33 12.79
C THR A 237 -21.52 10.59 11.97
N ASN A 238 -21.92 10.08 10.81
CA ASN A 238 -20.97 9.50 9.87
C ASN A 238 -20.07 10.59 9.29
N GLY A 239 -18.76 10.37 9.37
CA GLY A 239 -17.76 11.09 8.61
C GLY A 239 -17.96 10.88 7.12
N LYS A 240 -17.44 11.82 6.33
CA LYS A 240 -17.55 11.79 4.86
C LYS A 240 -16.73 10.67 4.19
N LYS A 241 -15.80 10.06 4.93
CA LYS A 241 -14.99 8.92 4.52
C LYS A 241 -14.86 7.95 5.71
N PRO A 242 -14.69 6.64 5.48
CA PRO A 242 -14.50 5.64 6.55
C PRO A 242 -13.42 6.03 7.57
N GLU A 243 -12.33 6.64 7.09
CA GLU A 243 -11.21 7.14 7.90
C GLU A 243 -11.58 8.11 9.01
N LEU A 244 -12.66 8.85 8.81
CA LEU A 244 -13.13 9.91 9.69
C LEU A 244 -14.23 9.44 10.65
N GLY A 245 -14.48 8.13 10.70
CA GLY A 245 -15.46 7.53 11.61
C GLY A 245 -16.80 7.32 10.92
N ILE A 246 -17.17 6.07 10.66
CA ILE A 246 -18.51 5.70 10.20
C ILE A 246 -19.15 4.70 11.15
N PHE A 247 -20.46 4.79 11.35
CA PHE A 247 -21.20 3.87 12.20
C PHE A 247 -21.67 2.67 11.40
N VAL A 248 -21.29 1.49 11.89
CA VAL A 248 -21.66 0.19 11.31
C VAL A 248 -22.25 -0.71 12.38
N PRO A 249 -23.08 -1.72 12.04
CA PRO A 249 -23.55 -2.69 13.01
C PRO A 249 -22.35 -3.40 13.67
N SER A 250 -22.36 -3.45 15.00
CA SER A 250 -21.23 -3.98 15.77
C SER A 250 -20.97 -5.46 15.50
N THR A 251 -22.01 -6.23 15.19
CA THR A 251 -21.93 -7.65 14.86
C THR A 251 -21.41 -7.94 13.45
N SER A 252 -21.45 -6.96 12.53
CA SER A 252 -20.98 -7.13 11.14
C SER A 252 -19.58 -6.55 10.90
N PHE A 253 -19.05 -5.77 11.85
CA PHE A 253 -17.74 -5.16 11.70
C PHE A 253 -16.63 -6.19 11.84
N ARG A 254 -15.74 -6.25 10.85
CA ARG A 254 -14.49 -7.03 10.92
C ARG A 254 -13.27 -6.14 10.84
N SER A 255 -13.24 -5.22 9.88
CA SER A 255 -12.13 -4.27 9.71
C SER A 255 -12.56 -3.02 8.95
N LEU A 256 -11.77 -1.94 9.08
CA LEU A 256 -11.93 -0.75 8.25
C LEU A 256 -11.53 -1.01 6.79
N GLU A 257 -10.58 -1.91 6.56
CA GLU A 257 -10.12 -2.27 5.21
C GLU A 257 -11.24 -2.91 4.39
N GLU A 258 -12.04 -3.78 5.00
CA GLU A 258 -13.20 -4.38 4.33
C GLU A 258 -14.23 -3.32 3.91
N ILE A 259 -14.52 -2.37 4.81
CA ILE A 259 -15.44 -1.26 4.53
C ILE A 259 -14.97 -0.46 3.30
N ARG A 260 -13.67 -0.14 3.24
CA ARG A 260 -13.08 0.56 2.09
C ARG A 260 -13.16 -0.27 0.82
N LEU A 261 -12.86 -1.57 0.92
CA LEU A 261 -12.93 -2.49 -0.20
C LEU A 261 -14.35 -2.58 -0.75
N ASP A 262 -15.37 -2.57 0.12
CA ASP A 262 -16.78 -2.52 -0.27
C ASP A 262 -17.18 -1.19 -0.94
N GLU A 263 -16.56 -0.06 -0.60
CA GLU A 263 -16.70 1.19 -1.37
C GLU A 263 -16.08 1.09 -2.75
N THR A 264 -14.87 0.52 -2.86
CA THR A 264 -14.19 0.28 -4.14
C THR A 264 -15.00 -0.66 -5.05
N ILE A 265 -15.49 -1.78 -4.51
CA ILE A 265 -16.33 -2.74 -5.25
C ILE A 265 -17.59 -2.05 -5.78
N ARG A 266 -18.26 -1.22 -4.96
CA ARG A 266 -19.46 -0.48 -5.39
C ARG A 266 -19.16 0.46 -6.55
N ARG A 267 -18.08 1.25 -6.47
CA ARG A 267 -17.68 2.15 -7.55
C ARG A 267 -17.35 1.39 -8.84
N LEU A 268 -16.50 0.35 -8.75
CA LEU A 268 -16.11 -0.44 -9.91
C LEU A 268 -17.31 -1.16 -10.54
N ALA A 269 -18.28 -1.60 -9.72
CA ALA A 269 -19.53 -2.16 -10.19
C ALA A 269 -20.40 -1.15 -10.95
N GLU A 270 -20.50 0.09 -10.46
CA GLU A 270 -21.20 1.17 -11.15
C GLU A 270 -20.56 1.48 -12.52
N GLU A 271 -19.24 1.52 -12.59
CA GLU A 271 -18.49 1.71 -13.85
C GLU A 271 -18.64 0.52 -14.80
N HIS A 272 -18.67 -0.69 -14.27
CA HIS A 272 -18.86 -1.92 -15.04
C HIS A 272 -20.27 -2.02 -15.62
N GLY A 273 -21.28 -1.43 -14.96
CA GLY A 273 -22.62 -1.21 -15.53
C GLY A 273 -23.48 -2.47 -15.66
N THR A 274 -23.15 -3.57 -14.98
CA THR A 274 -23.97 -4.80 -14.96
C THR A 274 -24.63 -5.00 -13.60
N ALA A 275 -25.74 -5.73 -13.60
CA ALA A 275 -26.47 -6.01 -12.36
C ALA A 275 -25.76 -7.09 -11.53
N PRO A 276 -25.77 -6.98 -10.19
CA PRO A 276 -25.26 -8.03 -9.33
C PRO A 276 -26.15 -9.28 -9.42
N VAL A 277 -25.52 -10.46 -9.47
CA VAL A 277 -26.16 -11.76 -9.34
C VAL A 277 -25.45 -12.57 -8.25
N PRO A 278 -26.18 -13.26 -7.36
CA PRO A 278 -25.56 -14.18 -6.40
C PRO A 278 -24.79 -15.27 -7.14
N PHE A 279 -23.58 -15.60 -6.69
CA PHE A 279 -22.77 -16.61 -7.38
C PHE A 279 -23.44 -17.99 -7.36
N SER A 280 -24.15 -18.31 -6.27
CA SER A 280 -25.06 -19.47 -6.16
C SER A 280 -26.13 -19.54 -7.25
N GLY A 281 -26.53 -18.40 -7.82
CA GLY A 281 -27.49 -18.31 -8.92
C GLY A 281 -26.96 -18.91 -10.23
N ILE A 282 -25.64 -18.89 -10.44
CA ILE A 282 -25.00 -19.37 -11.67
C ILE A 282 -24.19 -20.67 -11.47
N THR A 283 -23.98 -21.09 -10.23
CA THR A 283 -23.22 -22.29 -9.87
C THR A 283 -24.12 -23.48 -9.56
N LYS A 284 -23.62 -24.68 -9.87
CA LYS A 284 -24.21 -25.99 -9.54
C LYS A 284 -23.59 -26.56 -8.26
N SER A 285 -22.28 -26.42 -8.10
CA SER A 285 -21.56 -26.84 -6.90
C SER A 285 -20.21 -26.10 -6.78
N ILE A 286 -19.74 -25.93 -5.56
CA ILE A 286 -18.43 -25.35 -5.23
C ILE A 286 -17.70 -26.34 -4.33
N SER A 287 -16.46 -26.70 -4.66
CA SER A 287 -15.58 -27.51 -3.81
C SER A 287 -14.17 -26.93 -3.80
N ILE A 288 -13.34 -27.38 -2.86
CA ILE A 288 -11.90 -27.09 -2.84
C ILE A 288 -11.18 -28.26 -3.51
N GLY A 289 -10.15 -27.98 -4.31
CA GLY A 289 -9.49 -29.01 -5.11
C GLY A 289 -10.25 -29.30 -6.40
N ALA A 290 -10.76 -30.53 -6.52
CA ALA A 290 -11.43 -30.99 -7.74
C ALA A 290 -12.96 -30.98 -7.62
N CYS A 291 -13.65 -30.72 -8.73
CA CYS A 291 -15.11 -30.79 -8.85
C CYS A 291 -15.57 -31.44 -10.17
N GLY A 292 -16.71 -32.16 -10.12
CA GLY A 292 -17.40 -32.72 -11.30
C GLY A 292 -16.70 -33.91 -11.99
N THR A 293 -17.24 -34.33 -13.13
CA THR A 293 -16.74 -35.44 -13.98
C THR A 293 -16.09 -34.93 -15.27
N LEU A 294 -15.35 -35.74 -16.02
CA LEU A 294 -14.72 -35.32 -17.29
C LEU A 294 -15.72 -34.71 -18.30
N GLN A 295 -16.99 -35.09 -18.24
CA GLN A 295 -18.08 -34.53 -19.08
C GLN A 295 -18.48 -33.09 -18.68
N ASP A 296 -18.01 -32.62 -17.53
CA ASP A 296 -18.24 -31.27 -17.02
C ASP A 296 -17.11 -30.29 -17.38
N ALA A 297 -16.04 -30.72 -18.08
CA ALA A 297 -14.84 -29.91 -18.30
C ALA A 297 -15.13 -28.50 -18.86
N GLY A 298 -16.00 -28.37 -19.86
CA GLY A 298 -16.39 -27.07 -20.44
C GLY A 298 -17.31 -26.21 -19.57
N ARG A 299 -17.49 -26.54 -18.30
CA ARG A 299 -18.33 -25.83 -17.32
C ARG A 299 -17.60 -25.56 -16.01
N ARG A 300 -16.29 -25.80 -15.96
CA ARG A 300 -15.48 -25.64 -14.75
C ARG A 300 -14.76 -24.29 -14.76
N LEU A 301 -14.68 -23.72 -13.57
CA LEU A 301 -13.86 -22.57 -13.25
C LEU A 301 -13.06 -22.93 -12.01
N TYR A 302 -11.75 -22.75 -12.07
CA TYR A 302 -10.86 -22.85 -10.92
C TYR A 302 -10.44 -21.44 -10.51
N LEU A 303 -10.78 -21.07 -9.28
CA LEU A 303 -10.38 -19.82 -8.66
C LEU A 303 -9.29 -20.09 -7.61
N PRO A 304 -8.03 -19.70 -7.85
CA PRO A 304 -7.01 -19.76 -6.82
C PRO A 304 -7.43 -18.98 -5.57
N LEU A 305 -7.12 -19.54 -4.39
CA LEU A 305 -7.38 -18.89 -3.10
C LEU A 305 -6.52 -17.64 -2.91
N SER A 306 -5.35 -17.60 -3.55
CA SER A 306 -4.56 -16.37 -3.74
C SER A 306 -5.28 -15.46 -4.73
N PRO A 307 -5.81 -14.28 -4.31
CA PRO A 307 -6.61 -13.41 -5.17
C PRO A 307 -5.85 -12.82 -6.37
N ASP A 308 -4.51 -12.83 -6.30
CA ASP A 308 -3.64 -12.28 -7.32
C ASP A 308 -3.24 -13.31 -8.39
N ASP A 309 -3.48 -14.61 -8.16
CA ASP A 309 -3.23 -15.65 -9.14
C ASP A 309 -4.39 -15.76 -10.15
N PRO A 310 -4.08 -15.99 -11.44
CA PRO A 310 -5.08 -15.96 -12.50
C PRO A 310 -6.05 -17.15 -12.39
N PRO A 311 -7.36 -16.90 -12.55
CA PRO A 311 -8.36 -17.96 -12.73
C PRO A 311 -8.11 -18.81 -13.97
N VAL A 312 -8.45 -20.09 -13.93
CA VAL A 312 -8.29 -21.01 -15.07
C VAL A 312 -9.50 -21.92 -15.26
N THR A 313 -9.70 -22.44 -16.47
CA THR A 313 -10.79 -23.40 -16.78
C THR A 313 -10.41 -24.86 -16.53
N THR A 314 -9.12 -25.12 -16.31
CA THR A 314 -8.50 -26.45 -16.32
C THR A 314 -7.49 -26.53 -15.18
N ALA A 315 -7.53 -27.63 -14.42
CA ALA A 315 -6.65 -27.81 -13.27
C ALA A 315 -5.16 -27.84 -13.64
N ASP A 316 -4.84 -28.28 -14.86
CA ASP A 316 -3.45 -28.37 -15.36
C ASP A 316 -2.80 -26.99 -15.56
N ASP A 317 -3.61 -25.93 -15.69
CA ASP A 317 -3.13 -24.56 -15.89
C ASP A 317 -2.98 -23.78 -14.58
N LEU A 318 -3.24 -24.41 -13.42
CA LEU A 318 -3.04 -23.78 -12.12
C LEU A 318 -1.56 -23.56 -11.82
N THR A 319 -1.23 -22.38 -11.31
CA THR A 319 0.13 -22.05 -10.84
C THR A 319 0.50 -22.79 -9.54
N GLY A 320 -0.50 -23.09 -8.70
CA GLY A 320 -0.38 -23.73 -7.40
C GLY A 320 -0.99 -25.13 -7.35
N MET A 321 -1.07 -25.71 -6.15
CA MET A 321 -1.68 -27.03 -5.98
C MET A 321 -3.21 -26.94 -6.12
N PRO A 322 -3.90 -27.97 -6.65
CA PRO A 322 -5.37 -27.94 -6.79
C PRO A 322 -6.11 -27.63 -5.48
N ASP A 323 -5.61 -28.12 -4.35
CA ASP A 323 -6.21 -27.90 -3.01
C ASP A 323 -6.11 -26.44 -2.54
N GLU A 324 -5.34 -25.60 -3.24
CA GLU A 324 -5.22 -24.15 -3.02
C GLU A 324 -6.15 -23.36 -3.97
N ALA A 325 -7.14 -24.02 -4.57
CA ALA A 325 -8.13 -23.42 -5.45
C ALA A 325 -9.55 -23.92 -5.17
N ALA A 326 -10.53 -23.03 -5.37
CA ALA A 326 -11.93 -23.39 -5.42
C ALA A 326 -12.31 -23.84 -6.84
N CYS A 327 -12.80 -25.07 -6.98
CA CYS A 327 -13.39 -25.58 -8.21
C CYS A 327 -14.90 -25.35 -8.20
N ILE A 328 -15.35 -24.62 -9.22
CA ILE A 328 -16.73 -24.18 -9.37
C ILE A 328 -17.29 -24.82 -10.63
N LEU A 329 -18.38 -25.57 -10.47
CA LEU A 329 -19.13 -26.14 -11.57
C LEU A 329 -20.32 -25.24 -11.90
N LEU A 330 -20.36 -24.71 -13.12
CA LEU A 330 -21.40 -23.78 -13.57
C LEU A 330 -22.68 -24.48 -14.04
N ARG A 331 -23.81 -23.78 -13.90
CA ARG A 331 -25.09 -24.17 -14.53
C ARG A 331 -25.00 -23.98 -16.05
N GLN A 332 -25.68 -24.84 -16.79
CA GLN A 332 -25.70 -24.76 -18.25
C GLN A 332 -26.34 -23.45 -18.72
N SER A 333 -25.69 -22.81 -19.70
CA SER A 333 -26.22 -21.64 -20.43
C SER A 333 -26.47 -20.38 -19.58
N VAL A 334 -25.90 -20.29 -18.38
CA VAL A 334 -26.03 -19.10 -17.51
C VAL A 334 -24.80 -18.20 -17.57
N ALA A 335 -23.61 -18.80 -17.59
CA ALA A 335 -22.34 -18.09 -17.68
C ALA A 335 -21.32 -18.90 -18.50
N ASP A 336 -20.47 -18.19 -19.22
CA ASP A 336 -19.33 -18.76 -19.93
C ASP A 336 -18.12 -18.87 -18.96
N PRO A 337 -17.49 -20.06 -18.77
CA PRO A 337 -16.35 -20.20 -17.88
C PRO A 337 -15.15 -19.34 -18.27
N ALA A 338 -14.87 -19.19 -19.57
CA ALA A 338 -13.77 -18.37 -20.04
C ALA A 338 -14.03 -16.90 -19.72
N TYR A 339 -15.27 -16.44 -19.91
CA TYR A 339 -15.64 -15.07 -19.54
C TYR A 339 -15.42 -14.83 -18.04
N LEU A 340 -15.83 -15.78 -17.19
CA LEU A 340 -15.61 -15.66 -15.74
C LEU A 340 -14.13 -15.64 -15.37
N CYS A 341 -13.26 -16.37 -16.08
CA CYS A 341 -11.81 -16.26 -15.87
C CYS A 341 -11.33 -14.83 -16.08
N HIS A 342 -11.70 -14.20 -17.21
CA HIS A 342 -11.35 -12.80 -17.47
C HIS A 342 -11.97 -11.86 -16.44
N PHE A 343 -13.25 -12.04 -16.09
CA PHE A 343 -13.93 -11.21 -15.10
C PHE A 343 -13.20 -11.24 -13.75
N PHE A 344 -12.87 -12.43 -13.23
CA PHE A 344 -12.19 -12.58 -11.95
C PHE A 344 -10.71 -12.13 -11.98
N ASP A 345 -10.16 -11.86 -13.16
CA ASP A 345 -8.87 -11.21 -13.38
C ASP A 345 -8.99 -9.70 -13.70
N THR A 346 -10.19 -9.13 -13.70
CA THR A 346 -10.36 -7.67 -13.67
C THR A 346 -10.08 -7.12 -12.27
N GLU A 347 -9.93 -5.80 -12.15
CA GLU A 347 -9.81 -5.14 -10.85
C GLU A 347 -11.02 -5.41 -9.94
N LEU A 348 -12.25 -5.32 -10.49
CA LEU A 348 -13.48 -5.63 -9.78
C LEU A 348 -13.49 -7.09 -9.30
N GLY A 349 -13.16 -8.02 -10.19
CA GLY A 349 -13.07 -9.44 -9.85
C GLY A 349 -12.06 -9.75 -8.75
N ARG A 350 -10.86 -9.17 -8.83
CA ARG A 350 -9.82 -9.30 -7.79
C ARG A 350 -10.25 -8.66 -6.47
N ALA A 351 -10.89 -7.49 -6.50
CA ALA A 351 -11.43 -6.85 -5.30
C ALA A 351 -12.47 -7.73 -4.59
N ILE A 352 -13.38 -8.35 -5.35
CA ILE A 352 -14.35 -9.32 -4.83
C ILE A 352 -13.64 -10.53 -4.21
N ARG A 353 -12.65 -11.11 -4.89
CA ARG A 353 -11.86 -12.24 -4.37
C ARG A 353 -11.14 -11.89 -3.07
N ARG A 354 -10.51 -10.70 -2.99
CA ARG A 354 -9.86 -10.21 -1.76
C ARG A 354 -10.87 -10.11 -0.61
N ARG A 355 -12.06 -9.57 -0.84
CA ARG A 355 -13.11 -9.48 0.18
C ARG A 355 -13.51 -10.87 0.72
N ILE A 356 -13.66 -11.86 -0.17
CA ILE A 356 -13.94 -13.24 0.25
C ILE A 356 -12.81 -13.76 1.12
N MET A 357 -11.55 -13.55 0.74
CA MET A 357 -10.41 -14.00 1.54
C MET A 357 -10.32 -13.28 2.90
N MET A 358 -10.64 -11.98 2.95
CA MET A 358 -10.71 -11.24 4.21
C MET A 358 -11.79 -11.77 5.16
N ARG A 359 -12.88 -12.33 4.60
CA ARG A 359 -13.97 -12.95 5.36
C ARG A 359 -13.70 -14.41 5.71
N ALA A 360 -12.86 -15.08 4.93
CA ALA A 360 -12.41 -16.44 5.16
C ALA A 360 -11.38 -16.48 6.31
N ASP A 361 -11.84 -16.22 7.54
CA ASP A 361 -11.11 -16.57 8.76
C ASP A 361 -11.28 -18.08 9.05
N ALA A 362 -10.49 -18.64 9.99
CA ALA A 362 -10.40 -20.08 10.26
C ALA A 362 -11.74 -20.83 10.51
N ASP A 363 -12.81 -20.12 10.84
CA ASP A 363 -14.13 -20.68 11.14
C ASP A 363 -15.16 -20.58 10.00
N SER A 364 -14.89 -19.83 8.93
CA SER A 364 -15.87 -19.60 7.83
C SER A 364 -15.59 -20.49 6.63
N ASP A 365 -16.61 -21.25 6.19
CA ASP A 365 -16.48 -22.09 4.99
C ASP A 365 -16.46 -21.20 3.73
N ILE A 366 -15.30 -21.16 3.08
CA ILE A 366 -15.09 -20.42 1.85
C ILE A 366 -16.08 -20.79 0.73
N ARG A 367 -16.63 -22.01 0.74
CA ARG A 367 -17.65 -22.45 -0.23
C ARG A 367 -18.95 -21.69 -0.04
N GLU A 368 -19.34 -21.45 1.20
CA GLU A 368 -20.54 -20.67 1.55
C GLU A 368 -20.32 -19.19 1.21
N LEU A 369 -19.16 -18.64 1.59
CA LEU A 369 -18.81 -17.26 1.25
C LEU A 369 -18.80 -17.01 -0.25
N LEU A 370 -18.24 -17.92 -1.05
CA LEU A 370 -18.29 -17.85 -2.50
C LEU A 370 -19.74 -17.90 -3.01
N ALA A 371 -20.56 -18.83 -2.51
CA ALA A 371 -21.93 -19.00 -2.96
C ALA A 371 -22.83 -17.76 -2.69
N GLU A 372 -22.62 -17.08 -1.56
CA GLU A 372 -23.37 -15.89 -1.16
C GLU A 372 -22.87 -14.60 -1.84
N THR A 373 -21.65 -14.61 -2.36
CA THR A 373 -21.05 -13.42 -2.96
C THR A 373 -21.79 -12.99 -4.22
N GLU A 374 -22.06 -11.68 -4.32
CA GLU A 374 -22.54 -11.06 -5.55
C GLU A 374 -21.41 -10.90 -6.55
N ILE A 375 -21.68 -11.29 -7.79
CA ILE A 375 -20.81 -11.10 -8.96
C ILE A 375 -21.55 -10.28 -10.01
N TYR A 376 -20.80 -9.63 -10.89
CA TYR A 376 -21.33 -8.70 -11.88
C TYR A 376 -21.21 -9.33 -13.26
N LEU A 377 -22.34 -9.77 -13.82
CA LEU A 377 -22.36 -10.62 -15.00
C LEU A 377 -23.25 -10.00 -16.09
N PRO A 378 -22.70 -9.68 -17.29
CA PRO A 378 -23.52 -9.24 -18.40
C PRO A 378 -24.33 -10.41 -19.00
N PRO A 379 -25.34 -10.14 -19.86
CA PRO A 379 -26.11 -11.19 -20.52
C PRO A 379 -25.22 -12.17 -21.31
N PRO A 380 -25.58 -13.46 -21.44
CA PRO A 380 -24.76 -14.47 -22.13
C PRO A 380 -24.33 -14.09 -23.56
N GLN A 381 -25.15 -13.31 -24.28
CA GLN A 381 -24.83 -12.83 -25.62
C GLN A 381 -23.63 -11.87 -25.61
N VAL A 382 -23.54 -11.00 -24.60
CA VAL A 382 -22.43 -10.07 -24.42
C VAL A 382 -21.17 -10.82 -23.98
N GLN A 383 -21.31 -11.83 -23.10
CA GLN A 383 -20.19 -12.68 -22.70
C GLN A 383 -19.55 -13.36 -23.92
N ALA A 384 -20.38 -13.98 -24.78
CA ALA A 384 -19.92 -14.64 -26.00
C ALA A 384 -19.25 -13.65 -26.98
N GLU A 385 -19.78 -12.42 -27.08
CA GLU A 385 -19.19 -11.37 -27.91
C GLU A 385 -17.82 -10.92 -27.39
N VAL A 386 -17.67 -10.75 -26.07
CA VAL A 386 -16.39 -10.42 -25.44
C VAL A 386 -15.36 -11.51 -25.72
N ILE A 387 -15.71 -12.78 -25.49
CA ILE A 387 -14.80 -13.92 -25.77
C ILE A 387 -14.43 -14.01 -27.24
N ARG A 388 -15.38 -13.73 -28.15
CA ARG A 388 -15.12 -13.71 -29.59
C ARG A 388 -14.10 -12.63 -29.96
N ILE A 389 -14.26 -11.42 -29.41
CA ILE A 389 -13.32 -10.30 -29.63
C ILE A 389 -11.96 -10.64 -29.02
N ASP A 390 -11.92 -11.22 -27.83
CA ASP A 390 -10.67 -11.62 -27.16
C ASP A 390 -9.91 -12.70 -27.96
N THR A 391 -10.63 -13.69 -28.49
CA THR A 391 -10.04 -14.70 -29.40
C THR A 391 -9.47 -14.06 -30.67
N LEU A 392 -10.10 -12.99 -31.18
CA LEU A 392 -9.59 -12.24 -32.32
C LEU A 392 -8.30 -11.49 -31.95
N ILE A 393 -8.23 -10.91 -30.74
CA ILE A 393 -7.02 -10.29 -30.20
C ILE A 393 -5.91 -11.32 -30.12
N ASP A 394 -6.15 -12.50 -29.55
CA ASP A 394 -5.18 -13.59 -29.45
C ASP A 394 -4.70 -14.09 -30.83
N THR A 395 -5.60 -14.10 -31.82
CA THR A 395 -5.24 -14.43 -33.20
C THR A 395 -4.28 -13.40 -33.79
N ILE A 396 -4.51 -12.12 -33.54
CA ILE A 396 -3.62 -11.03 -33.99
C ILE A 396 -2.26 -11.15 -33.27
N MET A 397 -2.28 -11.40 -31.95
CA MET A 397 -1.07 -11.61 -31.15
C MET A 397 -0.24 -12.81 -31.64
N SER A 398 -0.90 -13.92 -32.00
CA SER A 398 -0.25 -15.09 -32.58
C SER A 398 0.39 -14.76 -33.93
N ARG A 399 -0.32 -14.05 -34.82
CA ARG A 399 0.24 -13.60 -36.10
C ARG A 399 1.46 -12.70 -35.92
N LEU A 400 1.44 -11.80 -34.94
CA LEU A 400 2.59 -10.96 -34.58
C LEU A 400 3.76 -11.80 -34.08
N SER A 401 3.49 -12.82 -33.26
CA SER A 401 4.49 -13.78 -32.80
C SER A 401 5.12 -14.56 -33.96
N ASP A 402 4.32 -14.97 -34.95
CA ASP A 402 4.82 -15.64 -36.15
C ASP A 402 5.70 -14.73 -37.01
N ILE A 403 5.27 -13.48 -37.26
CA ILE A 403 6.09 -12.49 -37.98
C ILE A 403 7.42 -12.29 -37.26
N ARG A 404 7.39 -12.20 -35.92
CA ARG A 404 8.60 -12.07 -35.11
C ARG A 404 9.51 -13.30 -35.23
N LYS A 405 8.94 -14.51 -35.15
CA LYS A 405 9.69 -15.76 -35.29
C LYS A 405 10.33 -15.87 -36.67
N ASP A 406 9.58 -15.62 -37.74
CA ASP A 406 10.07 -15.63 -39.13
C ASP A 406 11.22 -14.64 -39.32
N LEU A 407 11.11 -13.43 -38.75
CA LEU A 407 12.17 -12.42 -38.84
C LEU A 407 13.47 -12.88 -38.13
N LEU A 408 13.33 -13.54 -36.98
CA LEU A 408 14.48 -14.06 -36.21
C LEU A 408 15.12 -15.29 -36.89
N GLU A 409 14.32 -16.16 -37.49
CA GLU A 409 14.81 -17.34 -38.24
C GLU A 409 15.37 -16.96 -39.61
N HIS A 410 14.87 -15.88 -40.22
CA HIS A 410 15.27 -15.39 -41.53
C HIS A 410 15.59 -13.88 -41.53
N PRO A 411 16.77 -13.48 -41.01
CA PRO A 411 17.13 -12.07 -40.81
C PRO A 411 17.17 -11.19 -42.08
N TYR A 412 17.24 -11.79 -43.27
CA TYR A 412 17.22 -11.07 -44.55
C TYR A 412 15.80 -10.83 -45.10
N SER A 413 14.75 -11.29 -44.41
CA SER A 413 13.35 -11.15 -44.83
C SER A 413 12.68 -9.87 -44.31
N THR A 414 13.47 -8.87 -43.90
CA THR A 414 13.02 -7.64 -43.24
C THR A 414 11.90 -6.91 -43.98
N GLN A 415 11.99 -6.79 -45.31
CA GLN A 415 10.99 -6.11 -46.12
C GLN A 415 9.64 -6.84 -46.15
N LYS A 416 9.66 -8.18 -46.27
CA LYS A 416 8.45 -9.02 -46.22
C LYS A 416 7.82 -9.02 -44.82
N ALA A 417 8.64 -9.02 -43.77
CA ALA A 417 8.18 -8.90 -42.40
C ALA A 417 7.52 -7.52 -42.15
N LEU A 418 8.10 -6.45 -42.70
CA LEU A 418 7.57 -5.09 -42.62
C LEU A 418 6.20 -4.97 -43.30
N GLU A 419 6.05 -5.48 -44.54
CA GLU A 419 4.77 -5.48 -45.25
C GLU A 419 3.65 -6.22 -44.48
N ARG A 420 3.97 -7.37 -43.88
CA ARG A 420 3.03 -8.13 -43.04
C ARG A 420 2.67 -7.41 -41.75
N LEU A 421 3.62 -6.68 -41.16
CA LEU A 421 3.40 -5.88 -39.96
C LEU A 421 2.53 -4.65 -40.26
N GLU A 422 2.76 -3.98 -41.39
CA GLU A 422 1.97 -2.82 -41.84
C GLU A 422 0.51 -3.17 -42.08
N GLN A 423 0.22 -4.39 -42.57
CA GLN A 423 -1.15 -4.88 -42.74
C GLN A 423 -1.89 -5.13 -41.40
N LEU A 424 -1.16 -5.27 -40.29
CA LEU A 424 -1.73 -5.43 -38.94
C LEU A 424 -1.79 -4.12 -38.17
N LYS A 425 -1.14 -3.07 -38.66
CA LYS A 425 -1.01 -1.79 -37.97
C LYS A 425 -2.31 -1.00 -38.11
N GLY A 426 -3.04 -0.82 -37.02
CA GLY A 426 -4.00 0.28 -36.87
C GLY A 426 -3.27 1.59 -36.56
N ASP A 427 -4.00 2.72 -36.57
CA ASP A 427 -3.52 4.08 -36.29
C ASP A 427 -3.07 4.30 -34.83
N ASP A 428 -2.31 3.38 -34.22
CA ASP A 428 -1.77 3.54 -32.87
C ASP A 428 -0.35 4.13 -32.92
N SER A 429 -0.28 5.46 -32.97
CA SER A 429 0.96 6.19 -33.22
C SER A 429 1.71 6.51 -31.92
N VAL A 430 3.00 6.84 -32.02
CA VAL A 430 3.77 7.40 -30.88
C VAL A 430 3.12 8.70 -30.40
N ALA A 431 2.42 9.43 -31.27
CA ALA A 431 1.73 10.66 -30.90
C ALA A 431 0.56 10.42 -29.95
N ASP A 432 -0.17 9.30 -30.08
CA ASP A 432 -1.27 8.96 -29.17
C ASP A 432 -0.74 8.60 -27.77
N TRP A 433 0.37 7.86 -27.72
CA TRP A 433 1.03 7.51 -26.46
C TRP A 433 1.57 8.73 -25.70
N ILE A 434 2.06 9.75 -26.42
CA ILE A 434 2.54 11.00 -25.79
C ILE A 434 1.46 11.66 -24.94
N GLU A 435 0.19 11.57 -25.34
CA GLU A 435 -0.92 12.19 -24.60
C GLU A 435 -1.28 11.45 -23.31
N GLU A 436 -0.72 10.25 -23.08
CA GLU A 436 -0.89 9.46 -21.85
C GLU A 436 0.30 9.60 -20.88
N LEU A 437 1.44 10.11 -21.37
CA LEU A 437 2.66 10.27 -20.58
C LEU A 437 2.61 11.51 -19.68
N PRO A 438 3.35 11.51 -18.55
CA PRO A 438 3.52 12.73 -17.76
C PRO A 438 4.24 13.79 -18.60
N PHE A 439 3.81 15.04 -18.45
CA PHE A 439 4.29 16.21 -19.21
C PHE A 439 5.82 16.29 -19.37
N PRO A 440 6.66 15.97 -18.36
CA PRO A 440 8.12 16.06 -18.49
C PRO A 440 8.68 15.14 -19.57
N LEU A 441 8.07 13.97 -19.79
CA LEU A 441 8.47 13.02 -20.82
C LEU A 441 7.78 13.32 -22.15
N ALA A 442 6.48 13.63 -22.10
CA ALA A 442 5.66 13.93 -23.25
C ALA A 442 6.19 15.13 -24.05
N SER A 443 6.60 16.20 -23.35
CA SER A 443 7.17 17.41 -23.95
C SER A 443 8.48 17.16 -24.71
N ILE A 444 9.35 16.29 -24.20
CA ILE A 444 10.61 15.93 -24.88
C ILE A 444 10.31 15.11 -26.13
N LEU A 445 9.39 14.14 -26.05
CA LEU A 445 8.99 13.34 -27.22
C LEU A 445 8.25 14.17 -28.26
N TRP A 446 7.48 15.17 -27.84
CA TRP A 446 6.85 16.11 -28.76
C TRP A 446 7.89 16.92 -29.56
N ALA A 447 8.95 17.40 -28.89
CA ALA A 447 10.07 18.05 -29.57
C ALA A 447 10.78 17.11 -30.56
N TYR A 448 10.94 15.83 -30.19
CA TYR A 448 11.47 14.80 -31.09
C TYR A 448 10.60 14.59 -32.35
N ILE A 449 9.27 14.55 -32.21
CA ILE A 449 8.36 14.39 -33.36
C ILE A 449 8.40 15.61 -34.27
N ALA A 450 8.48 16.81 -33.69
CA ALA A 450 8.48 18.07 -34.42
C ALA A 450 9.80 18.36 -35.15
N GLU A 451 10.90 17.75 -34.73
CA GLU A 451 12.21 17.92 -35.35
C GLU A 451 12.36 17.10 -36.64
N SER A 452 13.08 17.63 -37.63
CA SER A 452 13.34 16.94 -38.90
C SER A 452 14.77 16.36 -38.99
N SER A 453 15.74 16.97 -38.31
CA SER A 453 17.15 16.57 -38.37
C SER A 453 17.43 15.29 -37.58
N PRO A 454 18.02 14.25 -38.21
CA PRO A 454 18.37 13.00 -37.51
C PRO A 454 19.27 13.20 -36.29
N SER A 455 20.25 14.11 -36.37
CA SER A 455 21.19 14.36 -35.27
C SER A 455 20.52 14.98 -34.04
N LYS A 456 19.57 15.90 -34.26
CA LYS A 456 18.80 16.52 -33.20
C LYS A 456 17.75 15.57 -32.63
N LYS A 457 17.10 14.75 -33.46
CA LYS A 457 16.22 13.65 -32.99
C LYS A 457 16.96 12.70 -32.06
N VAL A 458 18.17 12.28 -32.42
CA VAL A 458 19.04 11.47 -31.55
C VAL A 458 19.30 12.18 -30.21
N ALA A 459 19.53 13.49 -30.21
CA ALA A 459 19.71 14.25 -28.97
C ALA A 459 18.44 14.26 -28.10
N HIS A 460 17.26 14.51 -28.68
CA HIS A 460 15.98 14.47 -27.95
C HIS A 460 15.70 13.09 -27.37
N LEU A 461 15.97 12.00 -28.09
CA LEU A 461 15.77 10.65 -27.57
C LEU A 461 16.69 10.36 -26.39
N PHE A 462 17.96 10.77 -26.43
CA PHE A 462 18.84 10.65 -25.26
C PHE A 462 18.32 11.45 -24.06
N HIS A 463 17.84 12.67 -24.29
CA HIS A 463 17.23 13.47 -23.21
C HIS A 463 15.97 12.79 -22.65
N PHE A 464 15.14 12.17 -23.49
CA PHE A 464 13.97 11.42 -23.04
C PHE A 464 14.36 10.28 -22.11
N PHE A 465 15.36 9.48 -22.45
CA PHE A 465 15.80 8.36 -21.60
C PHE A 465 16.45 8.85 -20.29
N GLU A 466 17.20 9.95 -20.33
CA GLU A 466 17.80 10.58 -19.14
C GLU A 466 16.70 11.11 -18.20
N ALA A 467 15.74 11.87 -18.73
CA ALA A 467 14.58 12.35 -17.99
C ALA A 467 13.71 11.21 -17.44
N ALA A 468 13.57 10.09 -18.16
CA ALA A 468 12.83 8.93 -17.70
C ALA A 468 13.52 8.25 -16.50
N ALA A 469 14.85 8.14 -16.50
CA ALA A 469 15.59 7.62 -15.36
C ALA A 469 15.50 8.55 -14.14
N GLU A 470 15.62 9.87 -14.36
CA GLU A 470 15.49 10.87 -13.32
C GLU A 470 14.11 10.86 -12.69
N LEU A 471 13.05 10.94 -13.52
CA LEU A 471 11.66 10.88 -13.07
C LEU A 471 11.40 9.61 -12.25
N ASN A 472 11.81 8.45 -12.77
CA ASN A 472 11.62 7.18 -12.07
C ASN A 472 12.38 7.14 -10.74
N SER A 473 13.61 7.66 -10.69
CA SER A 473 14.38 7.74 -9.46
C SER A 473 13.70 8.63 -8.42
N GLY A 474 13.24 9.82 -8.80
CA GLY A 474 12.56 10.71 -7.87
C GLY A 474 11.25 10.12 -7.35
N ILE A 475 10.50 9.39 -8.19
CA ILE A 475 9.32 8.63 -7.74
C ILE A 475 9.71 7.60 -6.69
N LEU A 476 10.70 6.75 -6.97
CA LEU A 476 11.13 5.70 -6.03
C LEU A 476 11.70 6.26 -4.72
N LEU A 477 12.43 7.37 -4.78
CA LEU A 477 12.93 8.04 -3.57
C LEU A 477 11.77 8.63 -2.78
N SER A 478 10.81 9.26 -3.44
CA SER A 478 9.61 9.80 -2.77
C SER A 478 8.84 8.70 -2.05
N MET A 479 8.80 7.50 -2.63
CA MET A 479 8.24 6.32 -1.98
C MET A 479 9.02 5.91 -0.72
N LEU A 480 10.34 6.02 -0.72
CA LEU A 480 11.19 5.61 0.42
C LEU A 480 11.42 6.71 1.47
N GLU A 481 10.88 7.90 1.24
CA GLU A 481 11.10 9.07 2.10
C GLU A 481 10.78 8.83 3.58
N PRO A 482 9.63 8.19 3.94
CA PRO A 482 9.32 7.92 5.34
C PRO A 482 10.35 7.00 6.00
N SER A 483 10.74 5.91 5.33
CA SER A 483 11.72 4.95 5.84
C SER A 483 13.14 5.52 5.91
N ALA A 484 13.47 6.44 5.00
CA ALA A 484 14.75 7.15 5.02
C ALA A 484 14.85 8.09 6.23
N ARG A 485 13.78 8.81 6.59
CA ARG A 485 13.75 9.64 7.81
C ARG A 485 13.98 8.85 9.08
N SER A 486 13.49 7.62 9.14
CA SER A 486 13.69 6.72 10.28
C SER A 486 15.09 6.08 10.33
N GLY A 487 15.97 6.38 9.36
CA GLY A 487 17.33 5.84 9.31
C GLY A 487 17.43 4.39 8.84
N ASN A 488 16.36 3.83 8.29
CA ASN A 488 16.24 2.41 7.93
C ASN A 488 16.66 2.10 6.47
N VAL A 489 17.17 3.10 5.74
CA VAL A 489 17.44 3.01 4.31
C VAL A 489 18.92 3.32 4.03
N ASP A 490 19.63 2.35 3.45
CA ASP A 490 20.96 2.56 2.85
C ASP A 490 20.87 2.40 1.33
N LEU A 491 21.07 3.52 0.62
CA LEU A 491 21.10 3.58 -0.85
C LEU A 491 22.50 3.80 -1.41
N LEU A 492 23.51 3.94 -0.54
CA LEU A 492 24.87 4.24 -0.95
C LEU A 492 25.61 3.02 -1.45
N ASP A 493 26.74 3.28 -2.09
CA ASP A 493 27.69 2.23 -2.45
C ASP A 493 28.50 1.87 -1.20
N ASP A 494 28.79 0.57 -1.02
CA ASP A 494 29.73 0.11 0.02
C ASP A 494 31.10 0.77 -0.15
N ASN A 495 31.44 1.15 -1.39
CA ASN A 495 32.67 1.86 -1.70
C ASN A 495 32.53 3.37 -1.40
N PRO A 496 33.27 3.91 -0.41
CA PRO A 496 33.20 5.32 -0.02
C PRO A 496 33.53 6.31 -1.15
N ALA A 497 34.29 5.90 -2.17
CA ALA A 497 34.68 6.74 -3.29
C ALA A 497 33.49 7.20 -4.15
N TYR A 498 32.35 6.50 -4.10
CA TYR A 498 31.17 6.82 -4.90
C TYR A 498 30.07 7.54 -4.11
N ARG A 499 30.26 7.86 -2.83
CA ARG A 499 29.25 8.56 -2.02
C ARG A 499 28.95 9.97 -2.53
N GLY A 500 29.96 10.69 -3.02
CA GLY A 500 29.82 12.04 -3.57
C GLY A 500 29.28 12.10 -5.01
N ILE A 501 28.96 10.96 -5.65
CA ILE A 501 28.57 10.96 -7.07
C ILE A 501 27.25 11.72 -7.32
N TYR A 502 26.37 11.78 -6.33
CA TYR A 502 25.07 12.44 -6.46
C TYR A 502 25.17 13.98 -6.36
N LEU A 503 26.31 14.52 -5.87
CA LEU A 503 26.62 15.94 -6.02
C LEU A 503 26.78 16.33 -7.49
N ASN A 504 27.23 15.40 -8.33
CA ASN A 504 27.36 15.56 -9.79
C ASN A 504 26.65 14.39 -10.48
N ALA A 505 25.34 14.31 -10.31
CA ALA A 505 24.56 13.20 -10.81
C ALA A 505 24.67 13.11 -12.34
N THR A 506 24.84 11.89 -12.83
CA THR A 506 24.86 11.54 -14.24
C THR A 506 23.68 10.63 -14.55
N PHE A 507 23.38 10.45 -15.84
CA PHE A 507 22.40 9.47 -16.28
C PHE A 507 22.59 8.08 -15.62
N ARG A 508 23.84 7.61 -15.46
CA ARG A 508 24.13 6.31 -14.84
C ARG A 508 23.93 6.30 -13.32
N SER A 509 24.25 7.39 -12.62
CA SER A 509 24.03 7.43 -11.17
C SER A 509 22.54 7.33 -10.82
N TRP A 510 21.66 7.95 -11.62
CA TRP A 510 20.21 7.84 -11.45
C TRP A 510 19.68 6.42 -11.67
N ILE A 511 20.21 5.70 -12.66
CA ILE A 511 19.84 4.30 -12.91
C ILE A 511 20.27 3.41 -11.73
N ILE A 512 21.48 3.61 -11.21
CA ILE A 512 22.00 2.86 -10.05
C ILE A 512 21.12 3.12 -8.81
N LEU A 513 20.82 4.38 -8.52
CA LEU A 513 19.96 4.77 -7.41
C LEU A 513 18.56 4.16 -7.52
N SER A 514 17.96 4.24 -8.71
CA SER A 514 16.67 3.62 -9.00
C SER A 514 16.66 2.11 -8.74
N ARG A 515 17.72 1.39 -9.13
CA ARG A 515 17.82 -0.07 -8.89
C ARG A 515 17.87 -0.41 -7.41
N ARG A 516 18.62 0.37 -6.63
CA ARG A 516 18.75 0.19 -5.17
C ARG A 516 17.43 0.46 -4.48
N ALA A 517 16.82 1.62 -4.77
CA ALA A 517 15.51 1.98 -4.26
C ALA A 517 14.45 0.92 -4.63
N ALA A 518 14.39 0.51 -5.90
CA ALA A 518 13.46 -0.53 -6.35
C ALA A 518 13.71 -1.90 -5.71
N ARG A 519 14.96 -2.23 -5.31
CA ARG A 519 15.26 -3.47 -4.59
C ARG A 519 14.70 -3.44 -3.17
N LEU A 520 14.87 -2.33 -2.46
CA LEU A 520 14.29 -2.11 -1.13
C LEU A 520 12.77 -2.17 -1.20
N ILE A 521 12.16 -1.40 -2.11
CA ILE A 521 10.72 -1.39 -2.34
C ILE A 521 10.18 -2.78 -2.66
N ARG A 522 10.85 -3.58 -3.52
CA ARG A 522 10.39 -4.95 -3.80
C ARG A 522 10.47 -5.85 -2.57
N ARG A 523 11.59 -5.81 -1.82
CA ARG A 523 11.77 -6.58 -0.58
C ARG A 523 10.71 -6.22 0.46
N GLU A 524 10.43 -4.93 0.63
CA GLU A 524 9.41 -4.44 1.53
C GLU A 524 8.01 -4.74 1.01
N SER A 525 7.76 -4.68 -0.30
CA SER A 525 6.47 -5.06 -0.86
C SER A 525 6.16 -6.55 -0.63
N GLU A 526 7.13 -7.44 -0.79
CA GLU A 526 6.98 -8.87 -0.47
C GLU A 526 6.72 -9.12 1.03
N SER A 527 7.17 -8.21 1.89
CA SER A 527 6.87 -8.15 3.31
C SER A 527 5.49 -7.55 3.59
N LEU A 528 5.05 -6.53 2.85
CA LEU A 528 3.72 -5.90 2.94
C LEU A 528 2.59 -6.86 2.53
N TRP A 529 2.82 -7.69 1.50
CA TRP A 529 1.89 -8.77 1.12
C TRP A 529 1.88 -9.93 2.13
N ARG A 530 2.93 -10.03 2.96
CA ARG A 530 3.03 -10.92 4.13
C ARG A 530 2.72 -10.20 5.46
N GLY A 531 2.35 -8.92 5.41
CA GLY A 531 1.85 -8.20 6.56
C GLY A 531 2.78 -7.30 7.36
N ASP A 532 3.99 -6.94 6.92
CA ASP A 532 4.88 -6.02 7.67
C ASP A 532 5.51 -4.94 6.74
N GLY A 533 5.43 -3.65 7.12
CA GLY A 533 6.23 -2.57 6.50
C GLY A 533 5.70 -1.14 6.64
N GLU A 534 6.63 -0.17 6.73
CA GLU A 534 6.43 1.28 6.86
C GLU A 534 5.83 1.93 5.58
N LEU A 535 5.84 1.21 4.45
CA LEU A 535 5.39 1.70 3.14
C LEU A 535 3.89 1.47 2.89
N SER A 536 3.05 1.64 3.91
CA SER A 536 1.59 1.43 3.81
C SER A 536 0.88 2.27 2.75
N PHE A 537 1.50 3.37 2.28
CA PHE A 537 1.00 4.14 1.13
C PHE A 537 1.19 3.39 -0.21
N LEU A 538 2.17 2.48 -0.33
CA LEU A 538 2.37 1.63 -1.52
C LEU A 538 1.21 0.64 -1.73
N ILE A 539 0.51 0.28 -0.66
CA ILE A 539 -0.69 -0.58 -0.73
C ILE A 539 -1.82 0.13 -1.52
N ARG A 540 -1.77 1.46 -1.65
CA ARG A 540 -2.74 2.28 -2.39
C ARG A 540 -2.26 2.69 -3.78
N ALA A 541 -1.02 2.39 -4.14
CA ALA A 541 -0.52 2.58 -5.50
C ALA A 541 -0.96 1.39 -6.35
N ASN A 542 -1.43 1.65 -7.58
CA ASN A 542 -1.78 0.60 -8.53
C ASN A 542 -0.58 -0.39 -8.65
N ARG A 543 -0.80 -1.68 -8.36
CA ARG A 543 0.24 -2.73 -8.39
C ARG A 543 0.99 -2.74 -9.72
N ASP A 544 0.28 -2.46 -10.80
CA ASP A 544 0.87 -2.39 -12.14
C ASP A 544 1.79 -1.18 -12.29
N PHE A 545 1.45 -0.04 -11.69
CA PHE A 545 2.32 1.13 -11.63
C PHE A 545 3.59 0.82 -10.82
N LEU A 546 3.44 0.18 -9.65
CA LEU A 546 4.58 -0.20 -8.80
C LEU A 546 5.51 -1.19 -9.52
N SER A 547 4.94 -2.19 -10.19
CA SER A 547 5.67 -3.15 -11.01
C SER A 547 6.45 -2.47 -12.15
N MET A 548 5.85 -1.45 -12.77
CA MET A 548 6.48 -0.66 -13.82
C MET A 548 7.66 0.15 -13.30
N VAL A 549 7.48 0.96 -12.24
CA VAL A 549 8.56 1.84 -11.72
C VAL A 549 9.71 1.06 -11.07
N THR A 550 9.44 -0.17 -10.62
CA THR A 550 10.45 -1.09 -10.09
C THR A 550 10.97 -2.11 -11.11
N SER A 551 10.66 -1.96 -12.40
CA SER A 551 10.96 -2.97 -13.42
C SER A 551 12.47 -3.14 -13.67
N LYS A 552 12.97 -4.37 -13.44
CA LYS A 552 14.35 -4.75 -13.83
C LYS A 552 14.58 -4.58 -15.34
N ARG A 553 13.55 -4.79 -16.16
CA ARG A 553 13.60 -4.63 -17.62
C ARG A 553 13.78 -3.17 -18.02
N LEU A 554 13.13 -2.24 -17.32
CA LEU A 554 13.31 -0.80 -17.54
C LEU A 554 14.75 -0.40 -17.25
N PHE A 555 15.30 -0.84 -16.11
CA PHE A 555 16.67 -0.48 -15.75
C PHE A 555 17.72 -1.07 -16.68
N ALA A 556 17.52 -2.28 -17.22
CA ALA A 556 18.42 -2.87 -18.21
C ALA A 556 18.40 -2.06 -19.52
N LEU A 557 17.21 -1.66 -19.97
CA LEU A 557 17.03 -0.81 -21.14
C LEU A 557 17.75 0.54 -20.99
N LEU A 558 17.59 1.19 -19.84
CA LEU A 558 18.23 2.48 -19.58
C LEU A 558 19.77 2.38 -19.54
N ASP A 559 20.31 1.29 -19.00
CA ASP A 559 21.77 1.03 -19.02
C ASP A 559 22.29 0.85 -20.44
N GLU A 560 21.61 0.03 -21.26
CA GLU A 560 21.96 -0.17 -22.67
C GLU A 560 22.02 1.18 -23.41
N VAL A 561 21.05 2.06 -23.19
CA VAL A 561 21.04 3.42 -23.78
C VAL A 561 22.16 4.30 -23.19
N ALA A 562 22.46 4.18 -21.89
CA ALA A 562 23.53 4.94 -21.26
C ALA A 562 24.91 4.54 -21.80
N ASP A 563 25.13 3.25 -22.11
CA ASP A 563 26.33 2.77 -22.81
C ASP A 563 26.42 3.42 -24.20
N LEU A 564 25.33 3.37 -25.00
CA LEU A 564 25.30 4.01 -26.32
C LEU A 564 25.58 5.51 -26.26
N ARG A 565 25.06 6.23 -25.27
CA ARG A 565 25.32 7.67 -25.07
C ARG A 565 26.81 7.91 -24.82
N ASN A 566 27.43 7.13 -23.96
CA ASN A 566 28.84 7.27 -23.62
C ASN A 566 29.74 6.93 -24.82
N ASP A 567 29.42 5.88 -25.55
CA ASP A 567 30.17 5.47 -26.74
C ASP A 567 30.03 6.49 -27.87
N TRP A 568 28.82 7.03 -28.10
CA TRP A 568 28.56 7.89 -29.26
C TRP A 568 28.85 9.36 -29.02
N LYS A 569 28.61 9.88 -27.80
CA LYS A 569 28.88 11.29 -27.43
C LYS A 569 30.17 11.48 -26.65
N GLY A 570 30.58 10.53 -25.82
CA GLY A 570 31.77 10.63 -24.96
C GLY A 570 33.06 10.17 -25.63
N HIS A 571 33.00 9.12 -26.46
CA HIS A 571 34.18 8.48 -27.05
C HIS A 571 34.12 8.29 -28.58
N GLY A 572 33.09 8.82 -29.25
CA GLY A 572 32.87 8.66 -30.69
C GLY A 572 33.49 9.77 -31.55
N GLY A 573 33.94 9.43 -32.76
CA GLY A 573 34.35 10.40 -33.78
C GLY A 573 33.15 11.11 -34.46
N ILE A 574 33.43 12.12 -35.28
CA ILE A 574 32.40 12.85 -36.06
C ILE A 574 31.71 11.88 -37.01
N VAL A 575 30.37 11.87 -37.01
CA VAL A 575 29.55 10.98 -37.84
C VAL A 575 28.73 11.80 -38.83
N GLY A 576 28.65 11.33 -40.08
CA GLY A 576 27.81 11.93 -41.12
C GLY A 576 26.32 11.61 -40.94
N GLU A 577 25.48 12.20 -41.78
CA GLU A 577 24.00 12.09 -41.71
C GLU A 577 23.50 10.65 -41.69
N LYS A 578 24.00 9.79 -42.59
CA LYS A 578 23.65 8.35 -42.63
C LYS A 578 23.93 7.62 -41.30
N GLY A 579 25.03 7.96 -40.63
CA GLY A 579 25.33 7.37 -39.33
C GLY A 579 24.43 7.90 -38.20
N TYR A 580 23.87 9.11 -38.33
CA TYR A 580 22.82 9.59 -37.44
C TYR A 580 21.47 8.92 -37.71
N GLU A 581 21.14 8.58 -38.96
CA GLU A 581 19.94 7.79 -39.29
C GLU A 581 20.01 6.37 -38.68
N GLU A 582 21.17 5.71 -38.77
CA GLU A 582 21.40 4.39 -38.15
C GLU A 582 21.28 4.45 -36.61
N ARG A 583 21.87 5.49 -35.99
CA ARG A 583 21.74 5.75 -34.55
C ARG A 583 20.31 6.06 -34.15
N LEU A 584 19.58 6.82 -34.98
CA LEU A 584 18.18 7.16 -34.77
C LEU A 584 17.31 5.91 -34.79
N GLY A 585 17.42 5.08 -35.82
CA GLY A 585 16.67 3.82 -35.90
C GLY A 585 16.96 2.90 -34.71
N THR A 586 18.20 2.87 -34.22
CA THR A 586 18.55 2.15 -33.00
C THR A 586 17.80 2.70 -31.78
N LEU A 587 17.82 4.01 -31.55
CA LEU A 587 17.12 4.63 -30.41
C LEU A 587 15.59 4.53 -30.51
N GLU A 588 15.02 4.49 -31.71
CA GLU A 588 13.58 4.26 -31.92
C GLU A 588 13.16 2.83 -31.53
N ILE A 589 14.03 1.83 -31.72
CA ILE A 589 13.81 0.48 -31.19
C ILE A 589 13.78 0.51 -29.65
N TYR A 590 14.71 1.24 -29.03
CA TYR A 590 14.71 1.43 -27.57
C TYR A 590 13.47 2.21 -27.08
N LEU A 591 13.01 3.20 -27.84
CA LEU A 591 11.81 3.98 -27.51
C LEU A 591 10.58 3.07 -27.50
N ASN A 592 10.42 2.21 -28.50
CA ASN A 592 9.32 1.24 -28.56
C ASN A 592 9.41 0.19 -27.44
N ARG A 593 10.61 -0.29 -27.10
CA ARG A 593 10.80 -1.16 -25.93
C ARG A 593 10.39 -0.44 -24.64
N CYS A 594 10.75 0.83 -24.47
CA CYS A 594 10.35 1.65 -23.33
C CYS A 594 8.82 1.81 -23.27
N ARG A 595 8.18 2.16 -24.40
CA ARG A 595 6.72 2.21 -24.55
C ARG A 595 6.04 0.92 -24.09
N SER A 596 6.59 -0.25 -24.46
CA SER A 596 6.02 -1.55 -24.06
C SER A 596 6.10 -1.85 -22.55
N ILE A 597 7.01 -1.18 -21.84
CA ILE A 597 7.20 -1.31 -20.38
C ILE A 597 6.32 -0.30 -19.64
N LEU A 598 6.30 0.97 -20.09
CA LEU A 598 5.51 2.04 -19.49
C LEU A 598 4.01 1.89 -19.77
N ARG A 599 3.64 1.41 -20.96
CA ARG A 599 2.27 1.22 -21.45
C ARG A 599 1.36 2.42 -21.09
N ASP A 600 0.19 2.12 -20.57
CA ASP A 600 -0.84 3.02 -20.05
C ASP A 600 -0.73 3.20 -18.52
N ARG A 601 0.39 2.82 -17.88
CA ARG A 601 0.46 2.81 -16.40
C ARG A 601 0.36 4.20 -15.75
N PHE A 602 0.69 5.26 -16.49
CA PHE A 602 0.49 6.66 -16.06
C PHE A 602 -0.95 7.17 -16.27
N ARG A 603 -1.82 6.37 -16.89
CA ARG A 603 -3.25 6.68 -17.01
C ARG A 603 -3.92 6.64 -15.64
N ASP A 604 -3.60 5.63 -14.83
CA ASP A 604 -4.27 5.36 -13.55
C ASP A 604 -3.58 6.07 -12.37
N THR A 605 -2.27 6.34 -12.48
CA THR A 605 -1.52 7.15 -11.52
C THR A 605 -0.98 8.39 -12.20
N VAL A 606 -1.62 9.53 -11.94
CA VAL A 606 -1.35 10.79 -12.64
C VAL A 606 -0.49 11.73 -11.81
N LEU A 607 0.39 12.46 -12.50
CA LEU A 607 1.13 13.57 -11.91
C LEU A 607 0.21 14.80 -11.81
N ILE A 608 0.11 15.40 -10.62
CA ILE A 608 -0.76 16.54 -10.35
C ILE A 608 -0.02 17.69 -9.67
N GLN A 609 -0.51 18.90 -9.91
CA GLN A 609 -0.16 20.10 -9.14
C GLN A 609 -1.42 20.65 -8.46
N PRO A 610 -1.45 20.77 -7.12
CA PRO A 610 -2.59 21.33 -6.42
C PRO A 610 -2.76 22.83 -6.68
N GLY A 611 -4.00 23.26 -6.89
CA GLY A 611 -4.38 24.68 -6.86
C GLY A 611 -5.03 25.05 -5.53
N ALA A 612 -5.84 26.12 -5.54
CA ALA A 612 -6.62 26.49 -4.37
C ALA A 612 -7.55 25.35 -3.93
N GLY A 613 -7.60 25.11 -2.62
CA GLY A 613 -8.46 24.12 -2.00
C GLY A 613 -9.38 24.69 -0.95
N THR A 614 -10.37 23.91 -0.56
CA THR A 614 -11.26 24.18 0.57
C THR A 614 -11.22 23.03 1.55
N TYR A 615 -11.30 23.34 2.84
CA TYR A 615 -11.40 22.35 3.90
C TYR A 615 -12.81 22.36 4.49
N ARG A 616 -13.46 21.18 4.56
CA ARG A 616 -14.76 21.03 5.21
C ARG A 616 -14.96 19.61 5.72
N ASP A 617 -15.22 19.49 7.02
CA ASP A 617 -15.51 18.23 7.73
C ASP A 617 -14.39 17.18 7.54
N GLY A 618 -13.13 17.57 7.73
CA GLY A 618 -11.98 16.66 7.65
C GLY A 618 -11.53 16.30 6.24
N ILE A 619 -12.13 16.90 5.21
CA ILE A 619 -11.75 16.66 3.83
C ILE A 619 -11.23 17.95 3.21
N PHE A 620 -10.03 17.86 2.64
CA PHE A 620 -9.51 18.87 1.74
C PHE A 620 -9.97 18.56 0.33
N THR A 621 -10.53 19.55 -0.34
CA THR A 621 -10.96 19.45 -1.74
C THR A 621 -10.17 20.44 -2.56
N TYR A 622 -9.47 19.95 -3.58
CA TYR A 622 -8.58 20.76 -4.43
C TYR A 622 -9.03 20.74 -5.88
N GLN A 623 -8.94 21.89 -6.56
CA GLN A 623 -8.84 21.90 -8.02
C GLN A 623 -7.37 21.69 -8.38
N VAL A 624 -7.06 20.58 -9.03
CA VAL A 624 -5.69 20.20 -9.39
C VAL A 624 -5.50 20.25 -10.89
N GLN A 625 -4.29 20.57 -11.32
CA GLN A 625 -3.86 20.44 -12.71
C GLN A 625 -3.28 19.05 -12.93
N VAL A 626 -3.75 18.34 -13.96
CA VAL A 626 -3.24 17.02 -14.35
C VAL A 626 -2.13 17.23 -15.37
N LEU A 627 -0.88 16.98 -14.96
CA LEU A 627 0.34 17.26 -15.71
C LEU A 627 0.64 16.12 -16.70
N THR A 628 -0.30 15.85 -17.61
CA THR A 628 -0.22 14.76 -18.60
C THR A 628 -0.30 15.34 -20.03
N GLY A 629 0.41 14.71 -20.96
CA GLY A 629 0.40 15.03 -22.38
C GLY A 629 1.39 16.10 -22.82
N SER A 630 1.42 16.38 -24.12
CA SER A 630 2.38 17.32 -24.73
C SER A 630 2.02 18.80 -24.52
N ARG A 631 0.78 19.09 -24.11
CA ARG A 631 0.22 20.44 -24.10
C ARG A 631 0.59 21.22 -22.84
N HIS A 632 0.84 22.52 -23.02
CA HIS A 632 1.13 23.47 -21.92
C HIS A 632 -0.10 23.88 -21.09
N ARG A 633 -1.32 23.53 -21.53
CA ARG A 633 -2.56 23.80 -20.80
C ARG A 633 -3.10 22.50 -20.22
N PHE A 634 -2.89 22.32 -18.93
CA PHE A 634 -3.28 21.11 -18.22
C PHE A 634 -4.78 21.07 -17.94
N ARG A 635 -5.36 19.88 -18.11
CA ARG A 635 -6.74 19.60 -17.70
C ARG A 635 -6.83 19.78 -16.18
N ARG A 636 -7.96 20.34 -15.72
CA ARG A 636 -8.28 20.40 -14.30
C ARG A 636 -9.20 19.27 -13.90
N MET A 637 -9.01 18.78 -12.69
CA MET A 637 -9.96 17.88 -12.04
C MET A 637 -10.07 18.23 -10.55
N THR A 638 -11.17 17.80 -9.94
CA THR A 638 -11.37 17.96 -8.49
C THR A 638 -10.99 16.68 -7.79
N ILE A 639 -10.18 16.78 -6.75
CA ILE A 639 -9.83 15.64 -5.89
C ILE A 639 -10.14 15.96 -4.44
N SER A 640 -10.31 14.89 -3.64
CA SER A 640 -10.56 14.99 -2.20
C SER A 640 -9.57 14.14 -1.42
N THR A 641 -8.82 14.78 -0.51
CA THR A 641 -7.74 14.18 0.28
C THR A 641 -8.01 14.31 1.78
N LEU A 642 -7.38 13.43 2.55
CA LEU A 642 -7.42 13.46 4.02
C LEU A 642 -6.25 14.27 4.61
N MET A 643 -5.30 14.66 3.78
CA MET A 643 -4.15 15.48 4.14
C MET A 643 -4.13 16.75 3.29
N PRO A 644 -3.67 17.88 3.85
CA PRO A 644 -3.44 19.07 3.05
C PRO A 644 -2.37 18.79 1.99
N LEU A 645 -2.55 19.40 0.82
CA LEU A 645 -1.55 19.41 -0.24
C LEU A 645 -0.97 20.82 -0.35
N ASP A 646 0.34 20.89 -0.52
CA ASP A 646 1.05 22.13 -0.79
C ASP A 646 0.93 22.49 -2.28
N THR A 647 0.50 23.72 -2.56
CA THR A 647 0.31 24.23 -3.92
C THR A 647 1.61 24.40 -4.70
N GLU A 648 2.75 24.46 -4.01
CA GLU A 648 4.07 24.58 -4.61
C GLU A 648 4.72 23.21 -4.90
N LYS A 649 4.12 22.13 -4.39
CA LYS A 649 4.62 20.76 -4.54
C LYS A 649 3.90 20.00 -5.64
N LEU A 650 4.51 18.89 -6.01
CA LEU A 650 4.01 17.96 -7.02
C LEU A 650 3.62 16.66 -6.34
N TYR A 651 2.55 16.03 -6.83
CA TYR A 651 2.07 14.78 -6.27
C TYR A 651 1.79 13.76 -7.36
N LEU A 652 2.05 12.48 -7.08
CA LEU A 652 1.43 11.38 -7.80
C LEU A 652 0.10 11.03 -7.14
N TYR A 653 -0.95 10.91 -7.95
CA TYR A 653 -2.29 10.64 -7.48
C TYR A 653 -2.91 9.45 -8.22
N PRO A 654 -3.26 8.36 -7.51
CA PRO A 654 -4.09 7.30 -8.05
C PRO A 654 -5.49 7.87 -8.38
N ARG A 655 -5.95 7.72 -9.63
CA ARG A 655 -7.26 8.22 -10.08
C ARG A 655 -8.42 7.62 -9.30
N GLU A 656 -8.24 6.41 -8.83
CA GLU A 656 -9.17 5.69 -7.95
C GLU A 656 -9.24 6.29 -6.53
N GLY A 657 -8.51 7.37 -6.26
CA GLY A 657 -8.46 7.97 -4.95
C GLY A 657 -7.48 7.28 -4.01
N GLY A 658 -7.23 7.93 -2.88
CA GLY A 658 -6.16 7.57 -1.96
C GLY A 658 -5.43 8.81 -1.47
N ASN A 659 -4.31 8.58 -0.79
CA ASN A 659 -3.42 9.66 -0.38
C ASN A 659 -2.47 9.94 -1.55
N PRO A 660 -2.38 11.19 -2.03
CA PRO A 660 -1.37 11.55 -3.01
C PRO A 660 0.03 11.33 -2.43
N LEU A 661 0.95 10.84 -3.25
CA LEU A 661 2.36 10.74 -2.91
C LEU A 661 3.04 12.06 -3.27
N GLU A 662 3.52 12.81 -2.28
CA GLU A 662 4.34 13.99 -2.52
C GLU A 662 5.64 13.59 -3.21
N LEU A 663 6.00 14.30 -4.28
CA LEU A 663 7.26 14.10 -4.95
C LEU A 663 8.35 14.96 -4.31
N LEU A 664 9.47 14.31 -4.01
CA LEU A 664 10.70 14.96 -3.57
C LEU A 664 11.15 16.03 -4.58
N PRO A 665 11.87 17.06 -4.09
CA PRO A 665 12.17 18.26 -4.86
C PRO A 665 13.31 18.05 -5.86
N PHE A 666 13.38 16.92 -6.56
CA PHE A 666 14.36 16.69 -7.64
C PHE A 666 13.87 17.18 -9.01
N PHE A 667 12.66 17.74 -9.04
CA PHE A 667 12.01 18.28 -10.24
C PHE A 667 11.32 19.60 -9.93
N ARG A 668 11.26 20.50 -10.90
CA ARG A 668 10.51 21.75 -10.79
C ARG A 668 9.71 22.05 -12.04
N LEU A 669 8.46 22.45 -11.84
CA LEU A 669 7.62 23.05 -12.86
C LEU A 669 7.64 24.57 -12.67
N ILE A 670 8.23 25.30 -13.62
CA ILE A 670 8.32 26.76 -13.58
C ILE A 670 7.47 27.35 -14.70
N ILE A 671 6.58 28.27 -14.34
CA ILE A 671 5.82 29.06 -15.33
C ILE A 671 6.58 30.36 -15.55
N HIS A 672 7.23 30.48 -16.70
CA HIS A 672 8.04 31.67 -17.02
C HIS A 672 7.15 32.90 -17.27
N PRO A 673 7.40 34.05 -16.63
CA PRO A 673 6.54 35.24 -16.75
C PRO A 673 6.39 35.74 -18.19
N GLU A 674 7.47 35.64 -18.98
CA GLU A 674 7.53 36.18 -20.34
C GLU A 674 6.76 35.33 -21.36
N THR A 675 6.93 34.01 -21.31
CA THR A 675 6.31 33.08 -22.27
C THR A 675 4.97 32.53 -21.79
N ARG A 676 4.71 32.58 -20.47
CA ARG A 676 3.62 31.88 -19.78
C ARG A 676 3.57 30.36 -20.06
N ASN A 677 4.66 29.82 -20.58
CA ASN A 677 4.77 28.39 -20.85
C ASN A 677 5.36 27.69 -19.61
N PRO A 678 4.77 26.57 -19.18
CA PRO A 678 5.39 25.73 -18.18
C PRO A 678 6.66 25.10 -18.77
N ALA A 679 7.75 25.22 -18.03
CA ALA A 679 9.02 24.55 -18.29
C ALA A 679 9.31 23.59 -17.15
N TRP A 680 9.78 22.40 -17.51
CA TRP A 680 10.18 21.40 -16.54
C TRP A 680 11.69 21.37 -16.40
N TYR A 681 12.15 21.31 -15.15
CA TYR A 681 13.56 21.26 -14.80
C TYR A 681 13.85 20.04 -13.93
N PHE A 682 14.99 19.42 -14.18
CA PHE A 682 15.54 18.30 -13.44
C PHE A 682 16.79 18.73 -12.68
N TYR A 683 17.01 18.12 -11.51
CA TYR A 683 18.27 18.24 -10.78
C TYR A 683 19.43 17.75 -11.64
N ASN A 684 20.51 18.53 -11.71
CA ASN A 684 21.73 18.12 -12.41
C ASN A 684 22.90 17.92 -11.44
N ARG A 685 23.23 18.94 -10.65
CA ARG A 685 24.34 18.92 -9.69
C ARG A 685 24.11 19.94 -8.59
N MET A 686 24.84 19.82 -7.49
CA MET A 686 24.86 20.80 -6.41
C MET A 686 26.28 21.09 -5.93
N ASP A 687 26.50 22.34 -5.52
CA ASP A 687 27.71 22.80 -4.82
C ASP A 687 27.28 23.53 -3.54
N GLY A 688 27.61 22.96 -2.38
CA GLY A 688 26.99 23.38 -1.12
C GLY A 688 25.47 23.26 -1.17
N ARG A 689 24.77 24.40 -1.17
CA ARG A 689 23.31 24.51 -1.26
C ARG A 689 22.81 24.99 -2.63
N ASP A 690 23.72 25.39 -3.51
CA ASP A 690 23.40 25.85 -4.86
C ASP A 690 23.14 24.64 -5.77
N VAL A 691 21.92 24.54 -6.30
CA VAL A 691 21.49 23.48 -7.20
C VAL A 691 21.43 24.01 -8.63
N ARG A 692 22.07 23.29 -9.54
CA ARG A 692 21.93 23.51 -10.98
C ARG A 692 20.77 22.69 -11.52
N TRP A 693 19.87 23.37 -12.21
CA TRP A 693 18.66 22.84 -12.83
C TRP A 693 18.82 22.82 -14.35
N VAL A 694 18.33 21.77 -15.00
CA VAL A 694 18.39 21.63 -16.47
C VAL A 694 17.01 21.29 -17.04
N SER A 695 16.64 21.97 -18.12
CA SER A 695 15.46 21.64 -18.92
C SER A 695 15.87 21.01 -20.26
N TYR A 696 15.22 19.91 -20.61
CA TYR A 696 15.50 19.17 -21.84
C TYR A 696 14.63 19.58 -23.04
N HIS A 697 13.65 20.45 -22.83
CA HIS A 697 12.73 20.90 -23.88
C HIS A 697 12.59 22.43 -23.96
N TYR A 698 12.96 23.17 -22.91
CA TYR A 698 12.76 24.62 -22.86
C TYR A 698 14.04 25.37 -23.26
N GLU A 699 14.14 25.76 -24.53
CA GLU A 699 15.34 26.37 -25.10
C GLU A 699 15.62 27.80 -24.61
N ALA A 700 14.60 28.55 -24.19
CA ALA A 700 14.76 29.96 -23.79
C ALA A 700 15.57 30.12 -22.49
N GLN A 701 15.45 29.16 -21.57
CA GLN A 701 16.27 29.08 -20.37
C GLN A 701 16.57 27.60 -20.07
N PRO A 702 17.57 27.02 -20.75
CA PRO A 702 17.84 25.59 -20.70
C PRO A 702 18.45 25.16 -19.36
N GLU A 703 19.04 26.09 -18.61
CA GLU A 703 19.57 25.84 -17.28
C GLU A 703 19.57 27.11 -16.41
N PHE A 704 19.56 26.91 -15.09
CA PHE A 704 19.78 27.95 -14.10
C PHE A 704 20.34 27.35 -12.81
N THR A 705 20.83 28.20 -11.91
CA THR A 705 21.32 27.79 -10.58
C THR A 705 20.65 28.66 -9.52
N GLU A 706 20.27 28.05 -8.40
CA GLU A 706 19.72 28.73 -7.22
C GLU A 706 20.06 27.97 -5.95
N GLU A 707 20.04 28.64 -4.80
CA GLU A 707 20.10 27.99 -3.49
C GLU A 707 18.79 27.20 -3.26
N ASN A 708 18.90 25.94 -2.82
CA ASN A 708 17.73 25.09 -2.58
C ASN A 708 17.92 24.15 -1.38
N GLU A 709 17.41 24.58 -0.22
CA GLU A 709 17.47 23.82 1.03
C GLU A 709 16.71 22.49 0.98
N GLU A 710 15.61 22.42 0.22
CA GLU A 710 14.79 21.22 0.18
C GLU A 710 15.52 20.06 -0.49
N VAL A 711 16.23 20.34 -1.59
CA VAL A 711 17.11 19.36 -2.25
C VAL A 711 18.23 18.93 -1.30
N TYR A 712 18.86 19.88 -0.62
CA TYR A 712 19.94 19.58 0.33
C TYR A 712 19.48 18.66 1.46
N THR A 713 18.32 18.95 2.07
CA THR A 713 17.71 18.13 3.13
C THR A 713 17.28 16.76 2.59
N ALA A 714 16.71 16.68 1.38
CA ALA A 714 16.36 15.41 0.76
C ALA A 714 17.62 14.55 0.54
N MET A 715 18.67 15.10 -0.06
CA MET A 715 19.94 14.40 -0.27
C MET A 715 20.54 13.89 1.06
N LYS A 716 20.48 14.69 2.12
CA LYS A 716 20.91 14.27 3.48
C LYS A 716 20.07 13.14 4.05
N THR A 717 18.75 13.21 3.91
CA THR A 717 17.80 12.22 4.44
C THR A 717 18.10 10.82 3.87
N PHE A 718 18.49 10.75 2.61
CA PHE A 718 18.90 9.49 1.95
C PHE A 718 20.39 9.15 2.12
N GLY A 719 21.14 9.92 2.91
CA GLY A 719 22.59 9.77 3.09
C GLY A 719 23.42 10.04 1.83
N LEU A 720 22.84 10.64 0.79
CA LEU A 720 23.51 10.89 -0.50
C LEU A 720 24.64 11.93 -0.40
N ILE A 721 24.63 12.73 0.67
CA ILE A 721 25.69 13.69 1.02
C ILE A 721 25.99 13.60 2.53
N LEU A 722 27.23 13.90 2.93
CA LEU A 722 27.65 13.91 4.34
C LEU A 722 27.39 15.28 4.98
N GLU A 723 27.27 15.33 6.31
CA GLU A 723 27.27 16.61 7.03
C GLU A 723 28.59 17.35 6.80
N GLU A 724 28.51 18.60 6.34
CA GLU A 724 29.62 19.52 6.48
C GLU A 724 29.83 19.78 7.98
N ALA A 725 31.05 19.54 8.48
CA ALA A 725 31.40 19.99 9.82
C ALA A 725 31.13 21.50 9.92
N PRO A 726 30.50 21.99 11.00
CA PRO A 726 30.29 23.43 11.17
C PRO A 726 31.65 24.13 11.07
N ARG A 727 31.74 25.09 10.15
CA ARG A 727 32.96 25.89 9.94
C ARG A 727 33.27 26.79 11.13
#